data_AF-A0A7Y6X171-F1
#
_entry.id   AF-A0A7Y6X171-F1
#
_cell.length_a   1.000
_cell.length_b   1.000
_cell.length_c   1.000
_cell.angle_alpha   90.00
_cell.angle_beta   90.00
_cell.angle_gamma   90.00
#
_symmetry.space_group_name_H-M   'P 1'
#
loop_
_entity.id
_entity.type
_entity.pdbx_description
1 polymer ?
#
loop_
_entity_poly.entity_id
_entity_poly.type
_entity_poly.pdbx_seq_one_letter_code
_entity_poly.pdbx_strand_id
1 'polypeptide(L)'
;MSRALLPENHHRLVTEALAALDVRNWVLSIHDPSFPSLPEEDTGWGSPYSEGAARFLAFSRELGFNGIQLGPQGQVTEFNASPYDGTLFSRNLLNVALAPLEAAEPWGALLPPGRVAQLAASRPQALPPGERFRQAFRAQTTLLNEAWRTFQQKRAAPDAAPSIRALAARFDTFRQQHRAWLVRDALFDVLCEEKREPDWRRWADSLDGRLWNPRPEEEAAAVARLTQLELRYADTLERYAFCQFLVHAQHHGLRERVAAWRLKLYGDLQIGLSPRDAWAWQGLFLRTYLMGAPPSRTNPDGQPWNYPVMDPEQYFEPDDAGANAGSRNGPVLRFMNARMDKMLGEYDGLRLDHPHGLVCPWVYRADLPDALWSVQHGARLFSSPDLPDHPALARFALVHPEQVDRAVSRYADRWVKDLSPEQVRRYSVLFDTVVEASRRNGRQLGDLLAEVLSTLPYPLERVLAQYGLGRFRVTQKADLHDPADVYRSENVGPEDWVMVGNHDTKSLWRLVADWQWKGTLRAQAEYLAARLCPEPSEREAFARELSTSPGRLAQAKVADLFASRARNVMMFFTDLLGMPETYNAPGTVDERNWSLRVPQDWARQYRERLKADAAVNLPAALAMALRAQGALARARHQRLLEGLDALARALRAG
;
A
#
# COMPACT_ATOMS: atom_id res chain seq x y z
N MET A 1 14.62 5.17 -34.26
CA MET A 1 13.46 4.28 -34.45
C MET A 1 13.50 3.20 -33.39
N SER A 2 12.72 3.34 -32.32
CA SER A 2 12.67 2.36 -31.22
C SER A 2 11.91 1.13 -31.71
N ARG A 3 12.54 -0.04 -31.78
CA ARG A 3 11.82 -1.32 -31.90
C ARG A 3 10.78 -1.38 -30.78
N ALA A 4 9.55 -1.76 -31.11
CA ALA A 4 8.52 -1.99 -30.09
C ALA A 4 9.10 -2.92 -28.99
N LEU A 5 8.88 -2.55 -27.72
CA LEU A 5 9.40 -3.30 -26.56
C LEU A 5 8.89 -4.74 -26.52
N LEU A 6 7.70 -4.97 -27.07
CA LEU A 6 6.98 -6.23 -27.11
C LEU A 6 6.41 -6.44 -28.53
N PRO A 7 6.13 -7.70 -28.94
CA PRO A 7 5.47 -7.98 -30.23
C PRO A 7 4.06 -7.38 -30.33
N GLU A 8 3.63 -7.03 -31.54
CA GLU A 8 2.37 -6.28 -31.84
C GLU A 8 1.08 -6.94 -31.31
N ASN A 9 1.07 -8.28 -31.16
CA ASN A 9 -0.08 -9.03 -30.63
C ASN A 9 -0.02 -9.34 -29.13
N HIS A 10 0.99 -8.85 -28.39
CA HIS A 10 1.23 -9.22 -26.99
C HIS A 10 0.03 -8.93 -26.08
N HIS A 11 -0.37 -7.66 -26.01
CA HIS A 11 -1.48 -7.20 -25.15
C HIS A 11 -2.80 -7.94 -25.45
N ARG A 12 -3.11 -8.15 -26.73
CA ARG A 12 -4.33 -8.85 -27.16
C ARG A 12 -4.36 -10.29 -26.67
N LEU A 13 -3.30 -11.07 -26.95
CA LEU A 13 -3.24 -12.49 -26.58
C LEU A 13 -3.21 -12.68 -25.05
N VAL A 14 -2.52 -11.80 -24.32
CA VAL A 14 -2.56 -11.81 -22.85
C VAL A 14 -3.98 -11.54 -22.35
N THR A 15 -4.67 -10.54 -22.88
CA THR A 15 -6.05 -10.20 -22.47
C THR A 15 -7.01 -11.35 -22.75
N GLU A 16 -6.91 -12.00 -23.92
CA GLU A 16 -7.72 -13.19 -24.26
C GLU A 16 -7.44 -14.36 -23.30
N ALA A 17 -6.18 -14.57 -22.90
CA ALA A 17 -5.78 -15.60 -21.96
C ALA A 17 -6.28 -15.33 -20.54
N LEU A 18 -6.16 -14.10 -20.05
CA LEU A 18 -6.71 -13.70 -18.74
C LEU A 18 -8.22 -13.94 -18.69
N ALA A 19 -8.95 -13.56 -19.75
CA ALA A 19 -10.38 -13.81 -19.85
C ALA A 19 -10.73 -15.31 -19.88
N ALA A 20 -9.95 -16.13 -20.61
CA ALA A 20 -10.13 -17.58 -20.64
C ALA A 20 -9.87 -18.26 -19.27
N LEU A 21 -9.05 -17.62 -18.42
CA LEU A 21 -8.74 -18.06 -17.06
C LEU A 21 -9.66 -17.44 -15.99
N ASP A 22 -10.68 -16.67 -16.38
CA ASP A 22 -11.58 -15.91 -15.47
C ASP A 22 -10.83 -14.90 -14.58
N VAL A 23 -9.67 -14.41 -15.03
CA VAL A 23 -8.88 -13.40 -14.31
C VAL A 23 -9.36 -12.02 -14.69
N ARG A 24 -9.97 -11.35 -13.71
CA ARG A 24 -10.53 -10.01 -13.84
C ARG A 24 -9.50 -8.92 -13.59
N ASN A 25 -8.74 -9.06 -12.52
CA ASN A 25 -7.75 -8.07 -12.09
C ASN A 25 -6.35 -8.69 -12.21
N TRP A 26 -5.50 -8.08 -13.02
CA TRP A 26 -4.08 -8.39 -13.10
C TRP A 26 -3.30 -7.11 -12.77
N VAL A 27 -2.76 -7.08 -11.55
CA VAL A 27 -2.28 -5.84 -10.91
C VAL A 27 -0.78 -5.90 -10.63
N LEU A 28 -0.06 -4.85 -11.04
CA LEU A 28 1.34 -4.66 -10.69
C LEU A 28 1.43 -3.82 -9.43
N SER A 29 2.13 -4.31 -8.42
CA SER A 29 2.40 -3.60 -7.17
C SER A 29 3.80 -2.99 -7.20
N ILE A 30 3.88 -1.69 -6.93
CA ILE A 30 5.12 -0.90 -6.90
C ILE A 30 4.93 0.33 -6.01
N HIS A 31 5.90 0.62 -5.15
CA HIS A 31 5.87 1.80 -4.30
C HIS A 31 6.54 3.00 -4.99
N ASP A 32 6.12 4.21 -4.63
CA ASP A 32 6.61 5.48 -5.21
C ASP A 32 8.13 5.58 -5.37
N PRO A 33 8.96 5.37 -4.32
CA PRO A 33 10.41 5.48 -4.45
C PRO A 33 11.00 4.54 -5.49
N SER A 34 10.31 3.44 -5.80
CA SER A 34 10.78 2.42 -6.70
C SER A 34 10.58 2.74 -8.18
N PHE A 35 9.77 3.75 -8.52
CA PHE A 35 9.59 4.13 -9.92
C PHE A 35 10.92 4.55 -10.56
N PRO A 36 11.16 4.16 -11.82
CA PRO A 36 12.32 4.63 -12.55
C PRO A 36 12.14 6.10 -12.95
N SER A 37 13.25 6.79 -13.12
CA SER A 37 13.30 8.16 -13.66
C SER A 37 14.16 8.17 -14.91
N LEU A 38 13.95 9.14 -15.81
CA LEU A 38 14.96 9.41 -16.84
C LEU A 38 16.28 9.87 -16.18
N PRO A 39 17.45 9.67 -16.80
CA PRO A 39 18.73 10.12 -16.24
C PRO A 39 18.74 11.59 -15.81
N GLU A 40 18.10 12.46 -16.59
CA GLU A 40 17.97 13.90 -16.35
C GLU A 40 16.93 14.28 -15.27
N GLU A 41 16.12 13.32 -14.82
CA GLU A 41 15.09 13.51 -13.78
C GLU A 41 15.46 12.83 -12.44
N ASP A 42 16.54 12.04 -12.39
CA ASP A 42 16.84 11.17 -11.25
C ASP A 42 17.49 11.89 -10.06
N THR A 43 16.66 12.38 -9.16
CA THR A 43 17.09 13.01 -7.90
C THR A 43 17.50 12.02 -6.80
N GLY A 44 17.45 10.71 -7.07
CA GLY A 44 17.73 9.66 -6.08
C GLY A 44 16.48 9.07 -5.42
N TRP A 45 15.29 9.60 -5.74
CA TRP A 45 13.97 9.10 -5.33
C TRP A 45 13.07 8.93 -6.57
N GLY A 46 12.32 7.84 -6.63
CA GLY A 46 11.34 7.60 -7.69
C GLY A 46 10.06 8.40 -7.48
N SER A 47 9.43 8.86 -8.57
CA SER A 47 8.12 9.49 -8.52
C SER A 47 7.22 8.84 -9.56
N PRO A 48 5.97 8.46 -9.23
CA PRO A 48 5.00 7.97 -10.21
C PRO A 48 4.57 9.05 -11.23
N TYR A 49 4.93 10.32 -11.01
CA TYR A 49 4.53 11.45 -11.86
C TYR A 49 5.62 11.85 -12.88
N SER A 50 6.78 11.20 -12.86
CA SER A 50 7.89 11.47 -13.79
C SER A 50 7.63 10.90 -15.20
N GLU A 51 8.41 11.34 -16.19
CA GLU A 51 8.35 10.75 -17.53
C GLU A 51 8.93 9.32 -17.54
N GLY A 52 9.97 9.06 -16.74
CA GLY A 52 10.49 7.71 -16.53
C GLY A 52 9.42 6.73 -16.03
N ALA A 53 8.61 7.16 -15.06
CA ALA A 53 7.48 6.38 -14.55
C ALA A 53 6.38 6.21 -15.61
N ALA A 54 6.07 7.25 -16.38
CA ALA A 54 5.09 7.17 -17.46
C ALA A 54 5.46 6.08 -18.49
N ARG A 55 6.74 5.98 -18.86
CA ARG A 55 7.25 4.93 -19.76
C ARG A 55 7.15 3.54 -19.15
N PHE A 56 7.42 3.41 -17.85
CA PHE A 56 7.28 2.14 -17.14
C PHE A 56 5.81 1.70 -17.06
N LEU A 57 4.89 2.62 -16.73
CA LEU A 57 3.46 2.35 -16.67
C LEU A 57 2.88 1.98 -18.04
N ALA A 58 3.31 2.65 -19.11
CA ALA A 58 2.95 2.27 -20.48
C ALA A 58 3.42 0.85 -20.80
N PHE A 59 4.64 0.48 -20.38
CA PHE A 59 5.13 -0.88 -20.52
C PHE A 59 4.34 -1.90 -19.69
N SER A 60 3.99 -1.59 -18.43
CA SER A 60 3.12 -2.43 -17.61
C SER A 60 1.78 -2.67 -18.29
N ARG A 61 1.19 -1.63 -18.86
CA ARG A 61 -0.04 -1.77 -19.67
C ARG A 61 0.19 -2.72 -20.84
N GLU A 62 1.25 -2.57 -21.63
CA GLU A 62 1.53 -3.47 -22.78
C GLU A 62 1.78 -4.92 -22.38
N LEU A 63 2.25 -5.16 -21.14
CA LEU A 63 2.31 -6.50 -20.55
C LEU A 63 0.94 -7.09 -20.20
N GLY A 64 -0.13 -6.30 -20.26
CA GLY A 64 -1.51 -6.71 -19.99
C GLY A 64 -2.00 -6.41 -18.58
N PHE A 65 -1.21 -5.71 -17.75
CA PHE A 65 -1.69 -5.23 -16.45
C PHE A 65 -2.85 -4.26 -16.65
N ASN A 66 -3.92 -4.43 -15.85
CA ASN A 66 -5.09 -3.56 -15.85
C ASN A 66 -5.27 -2.80 -14.52
N GLY A 67 -4.31 -2.94 -13.61
CA GLY A 67 -4.19 -2.10 -12.42
C GLY A 67 -2.76 -1.92 -11.94
N ILE A 68 -2.54 -0.83 -11.21
CA ILE A 68 -1.30 -0.52 -10.49
C ILE A 68 -1.65 -0.30 -9.03
N GLN A 69 -1.04 -1.05 -8.13
CA GLN A 69 -1.13 -0.84 -6.69
C GLN A 69 0.09 -0.09 -6.19
N LEU A 70 -0.14 1.12 -5.68
CA LEU A 70 0.87 1.92 -5.00
C LEU A 70 0.95 1.52 -3.52
N GLY A 71 2.06 1.85 -2.87
CA GLY A 71 2.16 1.83 -1.41
C GLY A 71 1.52 3.08 -0.79
N PRO A 72 1.57 3.21 0.56
CA PRO A 72 1.11 4.43 1.20
C PRO A 72 1.90 5.65 0.71
N GLN A 73 1.20 6.71 0.32
CA GLN A 73 1.81 7.92 -0.29
C GLN A 73 1.95 9.08 0.71
N GLY A 74 1.85 8.80 2.01
CA GLY A 74 1.92 9.78 3.07
C GLY A 74 3.29 10.45 3.21
N GLN A 75 3.34 11.69 3.70
CA GLN A 75 4.59 12.39 4.01
C GLN A 75 5.38 11.65 5.07
N VAL A 76 6.64 11.35 4.76
CA VAL A 76 7.62 10.75 5.67
C VAL A 76 8.61 11.79 6.19
N THR A 77 9.55 11.40 7.06
CA THR A 77 10.58 12.30 7.58
C THR A 77 11.94 12.02 6.93
N GLU A 78 12.90 12.93 7.08
CA GLU A 78 14.27 12.73 6.58
C GLU A 78 14.96 11.49 7.18
N PHE A 79 14.53 11.02 8.34
CA PHE A 79 15.18 9.93 9.07
C PHE A 79 14.41 8.60 9.03
N ASN A 80 13.17 8.59 8.53
CA ASN A 80 12.37 7.39 8.38
C ASN A 80 11.71 7.37 7.00
N ALA A 81 12.16 6.47 6.14
CA ALA A 81 11.63 6.31 4.78
C ALA A 81 10.41 5.37 4.71
N SER A 82 9.98 4.78 5.83
CA SER A 82 8.87 3.83 5.86
C SER A 82 7.57 4.51 5.42
N PRO A 83 6.90 4.04 4.35
CA PRO A 83 5.62 4.61 3.91
C PRO A 83 4.50 4.34 4.94
N TYR A 84 4.65 3.31 5.78
CA TYR A 84 3.66 2.95 6.81
C TYR A 84 3.66 3.88 8.03
N ASP A 85 4.69 4.72 8.17
CA ASP A 85 4.73 5.82 9.12
C ASP A 85 4.44 7.18 8.44
N GLY A 86 3.97 7.15 7.19
CA GLY A 86 3.61 8.33 6.41
C GLY A 86 2.27 8.94 6.84
N THR A 87 2.11 10.24 6.59
CA THR A 87 0.89 10.97 6.97
C THR A 87 -0.39 10.46 6.31
N LEU A 88 -1.54 10.64 6.95
CA LEU A 88 -2.83 10.17 6.43
C LEU A 88 -3.41 11.04 5.31
N PHE A 89 -3.29 12.37 5.42
CA PHE A 89 -3.86 13.31 4.45
C PHE A 89 -2.79 13.94 3.55
N SER A 90 -1.69 14.42 4.14
CA SER A 90 -0.61 14.96 3.31
C SER A 90 0.03 13.89 2.45
N ARG A 91 0.42 14.27 1.23
CA ARG A 91 1.19 13.42 0.31
C ARG A 91 2.68 13.68 0.49
N ASN A 92 3.49 12.67 0.20
CA ASN A 92 4.94 12.78 0.26
C ASN A 92 5.46 13.77 -0.80
N LEU A 93 6.06 14.86 -0.34
CA LEU A 93 6.62 15.91 -1.20
C LEU A 93 7.80 15.41 -2.05
N LEU A 94 8.44 14.30 -1.67
CA LEU A 94 9.44 13.62 -2.50
C LEU A 94 8.88 13.13 -3.83
N ASN A 95 7.57 12.94 -3.90
CA ASN A 95 6.93 12.48 -5.13
C ASN A 95 6.71 13.61 -6.14
N VAL A 96 6.87 14.90 -5.80
CA VAL A 96 6.74 15.96 -6.81
C VAL A 96 7.80 15.75 -7.90
N ALA A 97 7.35 15.43 -9.12
CA ALA A 97 8.22 15.41 -10.28
C ALA A 97 8.67 16.87 -10.55
N LEU A 98 9.97 17.12 -10.41
CA LEU A 98 10.52 18.47 -10.51
C LEU A 98 10.66 18.94 -11.94
N ALA A 99 10.98 18.05 -12.89
CA ALA A 99 11.20 18.41 -14.29
C ALA A 99 9.98 19.13 -14.94
N PRO A 100 8.72 18.70 -14.72
CA PRO A 100 7.56 19.46 -15.16
C PRO A 100 7.51 20.92 -14.68
N LEU A 101 8.12 21.25 -13.53
CA LEU A 101 8.09 22.61 -12.99
C LEU A 101 8.97 23.59 -13.78
N GLU A 102 9.83 23.11 -14.69
CA GLU A 102 10.59 23.94 -15.62
C GLU A 102 9.72 24.45 -16.79
N ALA A 103 8.58 23.80 -17.05
CA ALA A 103 7.72 24.13 -18.18
C ALA A 103 6.90 25.42 -17.94
N ALA A 104 6.81 26.26 -18.97
CA ALA A 104 5.98 27.48 -18.95
C ALA A 104 4.48 27.19 -18.75
N GLU A 105 4.01 26.04 -19.24
CA GLU A 105 2.65 25.54 -19.06
C GLU A 105 2.68 24.10 -18.56
N PRO A 106 1.75 23.68 -17.68
CA PRO A 106 0.77 24.51 -16.97
C PRO A 106 1.35 25.21 -15.72
N TRP A 107 2.65 25.07 -15.46
CA TRP A 107 3.26 25.43 -14.18
C TRP A 107 3.83 26.85 -14.11
N GLY A 108 3.97 27.55 -15.25
CA GLY A 108 4.49 28.92 -15.25
C GLY A 108 6.00 29.01 -15.05
N ALA A 109 6.76 27.96 -15.37
CA ALA A 109 8.22 27.86 -15.22
C ALA A 109 8.69 28.21 -13.79
N LEU A 110 8.24 27.43 -12.81
CA LEU A 110 8.61 27.62 -11.40
C LEU A 110 10.08 27.31 -11.12
N LEU A 111 10.70 26.47 -11.96
CA LEU A 111 12.14 26.22 -11.96
C LEU A 111 12.77 26.70 -13.27
N PRO A 112 14.06 27.10 -13.26
CA PRO A 112 14.75 27.47 -14.49
C PRO A 112 15.01 26.22 -15.37
N PRO A 113 15.01 26.37 -16.72
CA PRO A 113 15.31 25.26 -17.62
C PRO A 113 16.67 24.61 -17.35
N GLY A 114 16.72 23.28 -17.32
CA GLY A 114 17.94 22.49 -17.11
C GLY A 114 18.39 22.38 -15.65
N ARG A 115 17.65 22.98 -14.70
CA ARG A 115 17.97 22.96 -13.27
C ARG A 115 17.92 21.56 -12.68
N VAL A 116 16.91 20.78 -13.05
CA VAL A 116 16.72 19.41 -12.57
C VAL A 116 17.79 18.49 -13.17
N ALA A 117 18.10 18.65 -14.45
CA ALA A 117 19.19 17.91 -15.11
C ALA A 117 20.55 18.20 -14.46
N GLN A 118 20.82 19.46 -14.09
CA GLN A 118 22.03 19.84 -13.34
C GLN A 118 22.09 19.15 -11.97
N LEU A 119 20.98 19.13 -11.23
CA LEU A 119 20.90 18.43 -9.96
C LEU A 119 21.18 16.93 -10.13
N ALA A 120 20.50 16.27 -11.08
CA ALA A 120 20.67 14.85 -11.36
C ALA A 120 22.13 14.51 -11.73
N ALA A 121 22.77 15.34 -12.56
CA ALA A 121 24.18 15.17 -12.94
C ALA A 121 25.16 15.39 -11.77
N SER A 122 24.82 16.26 -10.82
CA SER A 122 25.64 16.53 -9.63
C SER A 122 25.51 15.49 -8.51
N ARG A 123 24.58 14.54 -8.66
CA ARG A 123 24.32 13.51 -7.64
C ARG A 123 25.53 12.56 -7.52
N PRO A 124 26.02 12.28 -6.30
CA PRO A 124 27.03 11.25 -6.08
C PRO A 124 26.54 9.89 -6.59
N GLN A 125 27.37 9.23 -7.39
CA GLN A 125 27.15 7.87 -7.85
C GLN A 125 27.71 6.93 -6.78
N ALA A 126 26.89 6.01 -6.24
CA ALA A 126 27.21 5.06 -5.16
C ALA A 126 27.11 5.57 -3.70
N LEU A 127 25.96 6.14 -3.32
CA LEU A 127 25.61 6.31 -1.91
C LEU A 127 24.89 5.08 -1.34
N PRO A 128 25.13 4.73 -0.05
CA PRO A 128 24.28 3.81 0.69
C PRO A 128 22.80 4.24 0.63
N PRO A 129 21.86 3.29 0.68
CA PRO A 129 20.42 3.57 0.63
C PRO A 129 19.92 4.72 1.52
N GLY A 130 20.26 4.73 2.81
CA GLY A 130 19.81 5.77 3.74
C GLY A 130 20.35 7.16 3.40
N GLU A 131 21.62 7.26 3.00
CA GLU A 131 22.20 8.55 2.61
C GLU A 131 21.65 9.05 1.27
N ARG A 132 21.39 8.13 0.32
CA ARG A 132 20.68 8.46 -0.93
C ARG A 132 19.30 9.05 -0.64
N PHE A 133 18.56 8.47 0.30
CA PHE A 133 17.26 8.97 0.72
C PHE A 133 17.36 10.37 1.34
N ARG A 134 18.23 10.58 2.32
CA ARG A 134 18.45 11.90 2.96
C ARG A 134 18.86 12.97 1.96
N GLN A 135 19.75 12.63 1.02
CA GLN A 135 20.15 13.54 -0.04
C GLN A 135 18.96 13.91 -0.93
N ALA A 136 18.18 12.93 -1.38
CA ALA A 136 16.99 13.18 -2.19
C ALA A 136 15.99 14.07 -1.42
N PHE A 137 15.82 13.84 -0.11
CA PHE A 137 14.96 14.65 0.75
C PHE A 137 15.39 16.12 0.80
N ARG A 138 16.68 16.38 1.05
CA ARG A 138 17.25 17.73 1.11
C ARG A 138 17.20 18.42 -0.26
N ALA A 139 17.53 17.70 -1.32
CA ALA A 139 17.50 18.23 -2.68
C ALA A 139 16.08 18.61 -3.10
N GLN A 140 15.11 17.73 -2.87
CA GLN A 140 13.70 17.99 -3.13
C GLN A 140 13.21 19.23 -2.37
N THR A 141 13.48 19.29 -1.06
CA THR A 141 13.09 20.43 -0.21
C THR A 141 13.68 21.74 -0.72
N THR A 142 14.95 21.71 -1.15
CA THR A 142 15.63 22.89 -1.70
C THR A 142 14.96 23.39 -2.97
N LEU A 143 14.68 22.51 -3.93
CA LEU A 143 14.07 22.90 -5.21
C LEU A 143 12.60 23.31 -5.05
N LEU A 144 11.85 22.68 -4.13
CA LEU A 144 10.49 23.13 -3.82
C LEU A 144 10.47 24.52 -3.17
N ASN A 145 11.47 24.85 -2.33
CA ASN A 145 11.63 26.19 -1.79
C ASN A 145 12.01 27.21 -2.87
N GLU A 146 12.82 26.82 -3.85
CA GLU A 146 13.13 27.64 -5.03
C GLU A 146 11.85 27.92 -5.85
N ALA A 147 11.08 26.86 -6.16
CA ALA A 147 9.80 26.95 -6.87
C ALA A 147 8.78 27.84 -6.14
N TRP A 148 8.71 27.76 -4.81
CA TRP A 148 7.86 28.63 -3.99
C TRP A 148 8.22 30.10 -4.13
N ARG A 149 9.51 30.45 -4.01
CA ARG A 149 9.96 31.85 -4.15
C ARG A 149 9.66 32.38 -5.55
N THR A 150 9.92 31.58 -6.58
CA THR A 150 9.60 31.95 -7.96
C THR A 150 8.09 32.14 -8.15
N PHE A 151 7.26 31.25 -7.59
CA PHE A 151 5.81 31.40 -7.62
C PHE A 151 5.35 32.69 -6.93
N GLN A 152 5.84 32.98 -5.72
CA GLN A 152 5.50 34.22 -5.01
C GLN A 152 5.85 35.47 -5.82
N GLN A 153 7.06 35.50 -6.39
CA GLN A 153 7.54 36.64 -7.17
C GLN A 153 6.71 36.83 -8.44
N LYS A 154 6.41 35.75 -9.17
CA LYS A 154 5.59 35.79 -10.39
C LYS A 154 4.12 36.11 -10.08
N ARG A 155 3.58 35.61 -8.97
CA ARG A 155 2.20 35.88 -8.52
C ARG A 155 2.01 37.36 -8.16
N ALA A 156 3.03 37.99 -7.59
CA ALA A 156 2.99 39.40 -7.20
C ALA A 156 3.24 40.38 -8.37
N ALA A 157 3.69 39.89 -9.54
CA ALA A 157 3.97 40.75 -10.69
C ALA A 157 2.65 41.36 -11.25
N PRO A 158 2.60 42.68 -11.55
CA PRO A 158 1.40 43.33 -12.10
C PRO A 158 0.89 42.69 -13.40
N ASP A 159 1.80 42.13 -14.19
CA ASP A 159 1.60 41.49 -15.49
C ASP A 159 1.80 39.96 -15.42
N ALA A 160 1.53 39.34 -14.26
CA ALA A 160 1.68 37.91 -14.05
C ALA A 160 1.13 37.07 -15.22
N ALA A 161 1.89 36.10 -15.73
CA ALA A 161 1.47 35.28 -16.86
C ALA A 161 0.12 34.58 -16.60
N PRO A 162 -0.69 34.31 -17.64
CA PRO A 162 -1.97 33.61 -17.50
C PRO A 162 -1.86 32.27 -16.73
N SER A 163 -0.81 31.49 -16.96
CA SER A 163 -0.54 30.25 -16.23
C SER A 163 -0.33 30.45 -14.74
N ILE A 164 0.41 31.49 -14.34
CA ILE A 164 0.63 31.82 -12.93
C ILE A 164 -0.67 32.24 -12.25
N ARG A 165 -1.52 33.04 -12.93
CA ARG A 165 -2.84 33.40 -12.40
C ARG A 165 -3.74 32.18 -12.24
N ALA A 166 -3.77 31.29 -13.23
CA ALA A 166 -4.54 30.04 -13.16
C ALA A 166 -4.01 29.11 -12.05
N LEU A 167 -2.68 29.03 -11.89
CA LEU A 167 -2.03 28.27 -10.83
C LEU A 167 -2.39 28.82 -9.45
N ALA A 168 -2.38 30.15 -9.27
CA ALA A 168 -2.77 30.81 -8.03
C ALA A 168 -4.24 30.54 -7.67
N ALA A 169 -5.17 30.66 -8.63
CA ALA A 169 -6.59 30.38 -8.38
C ALA A 169 -6.84 28.91 -7.96
N ARG A 170 -6.16 27.96 -8.60
CA ARG A 170 -6.23 26.54 -8.22
C ARG A 170 -5.61 26.29 -6.85
N PHE A 171 -4.50 26.95 -6.54
CA PHE A 171 -3.85 26.87 -5.24
C PHE A 171 -4.74 27.42 -4.12
N ASP A 172 -5.38 28.57 -4.32
CA ASP A 172 -6.29 29.15 -3.33
C ASP A 172 -7.50 28.25 -3.07
N THR A 173 -8.06 27.65 -4.13
CA THR A 173 -9.12 26.64 -4.02
C THR A 173 -8.66 25.43 -3.20
N PHE A 174 -7.47 24.90 -3.49
CA PHE A 174 -6.88 23.78 -2.75
C PHE A 174 -6.71 24.09 -1.27
N ARG A 175 -6.16 25.28 -0.93
CA ARG A 175 -5.99 25.72 0.47
C ARG A 175 -7.32 25.80 1.21
N GLN A 176 -8.34 26.37 0.59
CA GLN A 176 -9.66 26.50 1.21
C GLN A 176 -10.29 25.14 1.47
N GLN A 177 -10.28 24.24 0.47
CA GLN A 177 -10.85 22.90 0.56
C GLN A 177 -10.16 22.02 1.61
N HIS A 178 -8.85 22.21 1.82
CA HIS A 178 -8.02 21.32 2.60
C HIS A 178 -7.43 21.92 3.87
N ARG A 179 -7.85 23.13 4.24
CA ARG A 179 -7.34 23.88 5.40
C ARG A 179 -7.25 23.03 6.67
N ALA A 180 -8.27 22.20 6.92
CA ALA A 180 -8.38 21.42 8.15
C ALA A 180 -7.16 20.52 8.41
N TRP A 181 -6.71 19.74 7.43
CA TRP A 181 -5.53 18.89 7.61
C TRP A 181 -4.23 19.64 7.28
N LEU A 182 -4.24 20.58 6.33
CA LEU A 182 -3.05 21.36 5.95
C LEU A 182 -2.44 22.12 7.13
N VAL A 183 -3.27 22.82 7.90
CA VAL A 183 -2.79 23.62 9.04
C VAL A 183 -2.24 22.73 10.14
N ARG A 184 -2.92 21.63 10.45
CA ARG A 184 -2.45 20.65 11.43
C ARG A 184 -1.06 20.13 11.03
N ASP A 185 -0.93 19.67 9.79
CA ASP A 185 0.30 19.04 9.34
C ASP A 185 1.48 20.02 9.28
N ALA A 186 1.24 21.24 8.78
CA ALA A 186 2.27 22.27 8.73
C ALA A 186 2.73 22.73 10.13
N LEU A 187 1.80 22.85 11.08
CA LEU A 187 2.13 23.28 12.45
C LEU A 187 2.93 22.23 13.23
N PHE A 188 2.78 20.94 12.91
CA PHE A 188 3.61 19.91 13.53
C PHE A 188 5.10 20.16 13.27
N ASP A 189 5.48 20.37 12.00
CA ASP A 189 6.88 20.61 11.64
C ASP A 189 7.41 21.92 12.26
N VAL A 190 6.59 22.98 12.26
CA VAL A 190 6.91 24.25 12.94
C VAL A 190 7.21 24.05 14.42
N LEU A 191 6.39 23.26 15.12
CA LEU A 191 6.58 23.00 16.54
C LEU A 191 7.80 22.12 16.80
N CYS A 192 8.03 21.08 15.99
CA CYS A 192 9.25 20.27 16.08
C CYS A 192 10.51 21.13 15.91
N GLU A 193 10.50 22.09 14.98
CA GLU A 193 11.59 23.06 14.79
C GLU A 193 11.75 24.02 15.98
N GLU A 194 10.66 24.63 16.48
CA GLU A 194 10.71 25.51 17.66
C GLU A 194 11.26 24.79 18.90
N LYS A 195 10.88 23.52 19.10
CA LYS A 195 11.28 22.70 20.24
C LYS A 195 12.64 22.04 20.06
N ARG A 196 13.15 21.95 18.83
CA ARG A 196 14.32 21.13 18.44
C ARG A 196 14.17 19.66 18.86
N GLU A 197 12.95 19.15 18.75
CA GLU A 197 12.57 17.80 19.19
C GLU A 197 11.52 17.21 18.23
N PRO A 198 11.90 16.28 17.34
CA PRO A 198 11.01 15.71 16.34
C PRO A 198 9.98 14.72 16.91
N ASP A 199 10.23 14.13 18.08
CA ASP A 199 9.26 13.23 18.73
C ASP A 199 8.35 14.02 19.68
N TRP A 200 7.13 14.28 19.23
CA TRP A 200 6.17 15.07 20.00
C TRP A 200 5.85 14.53 21.39
N ARG A 201 6.04 13.22 21.58
CA ARG A 201 5.85 12.56 22.88
C ARG A 201 6.73 13.15 23.97
N ARG A 202 7.89 13.71 23.60
CA ARG A 202 8.83 14.39 24.53
C ARG A 202 8.31 15.73 25.03
N TRP A 203 7.34 16.33 24.36
CA TRP A 203 6.68 17.57 24.75
C TRP A 203 5.15 17.42 24.86
N ALA A 204 4.65 16.19 25.00
CA ALA A 204 3.23 15.88 25.14
C ALA A 204 2.57 16.55 26.36
N ASP A 205 3.35 16.80 27.42
CA ASP A 205 2.86 17.46 28.63
C ASP A 205 2.74 18.99 28.51
N SER A 206 3.21 19.59 27.42
CA SER A 206 3.04 21.02 27.14
C SER A 206 1.68 21.34 26.48
N LEU A 207 1.31 22.63 26.47
CA LEU A 207 0.16 23.12 25.70
C LEU A 207 0.30 22.77 24.20
N ASP A 208 1.49 22.92 23.63
CA ASP A 208 1.75 22.56 22.23
C ASP A 208 1.55 21.05 21.99
N GLY A 209 1.92 20.22 22.97
CA GLY A 209 1.68 18.77 22.99
C GLY A 209 0.21 18.40 22.92
N ARG A 210 -0.64 19.21 23.54
CA ARG A 210 -2.10 19.04 23.60
C ARG A 210 -2.86 20.03 22.73
N LEU A 211 -2.20 20.68 21.77
CA LEU A 211 -2.79 21.81 21.05
C LEU A 211 -4.13 21.47 20.37
N TRP A 212 -4.29 20.21 19.94
CA TRP A 212 -5.50 19.69 19.29
C TRP A 212 -6.38 18.83 20.21
N ASN A 213 -6.02 18.70 21.48
CA ASN A 213 -6.79 18.00 22.51
C ASN A 213 -6.51 18.64 23.89
N PRO A 214 -6.76 19.96 24.04
CA PRO A 214 -6.47 20.67 25.26
C PRO A 214 -7.34 20.14 26.40
N ARG A 215 -6.88 20.30 27.64
CA ARG A 215 -7.77 20.14 28.79
C ARG A 215 -8.81 21.27 28.78
N PRO A 216 -9.98 21.10 29.42
CA PRO A 216 -11.02 22.13 29.44
C PRO A 216 -10.50 23.51 29.88
N GLU A 217 -9.59 23.55 30.85
CA GLU A 217 -8.97 24.79 31.34
C GLU A 217 -7.93 25.41 30.37
N GLU A 218 -7.46 24.65 29.39
CA GLU A 218 -6.44 25.05 28.41
C GLU A 218 -7.04 25.49 27.06
N GLU A 219 -8.35 25.32 26.83
CA GLU A 219 -8.99 25.56 25.52
C GLU A 219 -8.74 26.97 24.97
N ALA A 220 -8.96 28.00 25.80
CA ALA A 220 -8.74 29.39 25.39
C ALA A 220 -7.26 29.66 25.07
N ALA A 221 -6.34 29.07 25.84
CA ALA A 221 -4.91 29.20 25.60
C ALA A 221 -4.48 28.48 24.31
N ALA A 222 -5.05 27.31 24.02
CA ALA A 222 -4.79 26.57 22.79
C ALA A 222 -5.25 27.36 21.55
N VAL A 223 -6.45 27.96 21.58
CA VAL A 223 -6.94 28.82 20.50
C VAL A 223 -6.03 30.03 20.28
N ALA A 224 -5.65 30.73 21.36
CA ALA A 224 -4.73 31.86 21.28
C ALA A 224 -3.36 31.45 20.70
N ARG A 225 -2.84 30.29 21.12
CA ARG A 225 -1.59 29.73 20.62
C ARG A 225 -1.67 29.37 19.14
N LEU A 226 -2.78 28.77 18.68
CA LEU A 226 -3.03 28.49 17.26
C LEU A 226 -3.02 29.78 16.43
N THR A 227 -3.76 30.81 16.85
CA THR A 227 -3.77 32.11 16.15
C THR A 227 -2.36 32.73 16.10
N GLN A 228 -1.61 32.68 17.20
CA GLN A 228 -0.23 33.17 17.24
C GLN A 228 0.66 32.42 16.26
N LEU A 229 0.58 31.09 16.21
CA LEU A 229 1.38 30.25 15.32
C LEU A 229 1.03 30.50 13.85
N GLU A 230 -0.26 30.56 13.50
CA GLU A 230 -0.71 30.86 12.14
C GLU A 230 -0.22 32.23 11.66
N LEU A 231 -0.25 33.25 12.52
CA LEU A 231 0.25 34.60 12.19
C LEU A 231 1.77 34.62 12.05
N ARG A 232 2.50 34.03 13.01
CA ARG A 232 3.97 34.05 13.03
C ARG A 232 4.57 33.25 11.87
N TYR A 233 3.94 32.15 11.50
CA TYR A 233 4.45 31.20 10.50
C TYR A 233 3.67 31.21 9.19
N ALA A 234 2.90 32.27 8.90
CA ALA A 234 2.01 32.35 7.75
C ALA A 234 2.67 31.94 6.41
N ASP A 235 3.89 32.42 6.12
CA ASP A 235 4.64 32.04 4.91
C ASP A 235 5.04 30.56 4.90
N THR A 236 5.49 30.01 6.04
CA THR A 236 5.82 28.58 6.18
C THR A 236 4.60 27.70 5.93
N LEU A 237 3.43 28.07 6.48
CA LEU A 237 2.18 27.34 6.29
C LEU A 237 1.71 27.44 4.82
N GLU A 238 1.81 28.62 4.20
CA GLU A 238 1.45 28.81 2.80
C GLU A 238 2.38 28.01 1.86
N ARG A 239 3.69 28.04 2.11
CA ARG A 239 4.67 27.23 1.36
C ARG A 239 4.39 25.74 1.47
N TYR A 240 4.11 25.23 2.68
CA TYR A 240 3.76 23.83 2.86
C TYR A 240 2.51 23.45 2.04
N ALA A 241 1.47 24.29 2.11
CA ALA A 241 0.27 24.09 1.33
C ALA A 241 0.52 24.14 -0.18
N PHE A 242 1.43 25.00 -0.65
CA PHE A 242 1.79 25.08 -2.06
C PHE A 242 2.47 23.79 -2.54
N CYS A 243 3.43 23.27 -1.77
CA CYS A 243 4.07 22.00 -2.08
C CYS A 243 3.07 20.84 -2.09
N GLN A 244 2.14 20.81 -1.12
CA GLN A 244 1.04 19.84 -1.11
C GLN A 244 0.13 19.99 -2.33
N PHE A 245 -0.18 21.22 -2.75
CA PHE A 245 -0.93 21.47 -3.98
C PHE A 245 -0.23 20.91 -5.22
N LEU A 246 1.10 21.12 -5.37
CA LEU A 246 1.86 20.61 -6.51
C LEU A 246 1.77 19.07 -6.61
N VAL A 247 1.99 18.36 -5.50
CA VAL A 247 1.96 16.89 -5.49
C VAL A 247 0.55 16.35 -5.76
N HIS A 248 -0.50 17.00 -5.25
CA HIS A 248 -1.89 16.59 -5.50
C HIS A 248 -2.31 16.87 -6.95
N ALA A 249 -1.88 18.00 -7.51
CA ALA A 249 -2.15 18.33 -8.91
C ALA A 249 -1.43 17.38 -9.89
N GLN A 250 -0.21 16.94 -9.57
CA GLN A 250 0.48 15.90 -10.34
C GLN A 250 -0.17 14.52 -10.19
N HIS A 251 -0.64 14.17 -8.98
CA HIS A 251 -1.41 12.95 -8.77
C HIS A 251 -2.69 12.93 -9.60
N HIS A 252 -3.42 14.06 -9.67
CA HIS A 252 -4.58 14.18 -10.54
C HIS A 252 -4.22 13.90 -12.02
N GLY A 253 -3.11 14.46 -12.51
CA GLY A 253 -2.64 14.20 -13.87
C GLY A 253 -2.26 12.72 -14.11
N LEU A 254 -1.68 12.05 -13.11
CA LEU A 254 -1.47 10.60 -13.18
C LEU A 254 -2.79 9.85 -13.33
N ARG A 255 -3.80 10.19 -12.54
CA ARG A 255 -5.13 9.55 -12.62
C ARG A 255 -5.77 9.71 -13.99
N GLU A 256 -5.75 10.91 -14.56
CA GLU A 256 -6.28 11.16 -15.90
C GLU A 256 -5.56 10.29 -16.95
N ARG A 257 -4.23 10.20 -16.85
CA ARG A 257 -3.40 9.39 -17.75
C ARG A 257 -3.73 7.90 -17.65
N VAL A 258 -3.73 7.32 -16.44
CA VAL A 258 -3.97 5.89 -16.27
C VAL A 258 -5.43 5.52 -16.56
N ALA A 259 -6.39 6.41 -16.30
CA ALA A 259 -7.78 6.24 -16.71
C ALA A 259 -7.94 6.18 -18.24
N ALA A 260 -7.26 7.06 -18.99
CA ALA A 260 -7.23 7.01 -20.46
C ALA A 260 -6.66 5.69 -20.99
N TRP A 261 -5.79 5.05 -20.21
CA TRP A 261 -5.19 3.75 -20.51
C TRP A 261 -6.01 2.55 -20.01
N ARG A 262 -7.14 2.78 -19.32
CA ARG A 262 -7.93 1.77 -18.62
C ARG A 262 -7.13 0.97 -17.60
N LEU A 263 -6.16 1.62 -16.99
CA LEU A 263 -5.31 1.09 -15.94
C LEU A 263 -5.80 1.66 -14.60
N LYS A 264 -6.40 0.83 -13.76
CA LYS A 264 -6.90 1.26 -12.45
C LYS A 264 -5.75 1.63 -11.52
N LEU A 265 -5.92 2.67 -10.72
CA LEU A 265 -4.96 3.04 -9.69
C LEU A 265 -5.47 2.63 -8.31
N TYR A 266 -4.76 1.74 -7.63
CA TYR A 266 -5.06 1.31 -6.27
C TYR A 266 -4.14 2.03 -5.29
N GLY A 267 -4.73 2.68 -4.30
CA GLY A 267 -4.00 3.22 -3.15
C GLY A 267 -3.80 2.15 -2.08
N ASP A 268 -2.94 2.45 -1.11
CA ASP A 268 -2.75 1.64 0.09
C ASP A 268 -3.26 2.42 1.30
N LEU A 269 -4.29 1.90 1.95
CA LEU A 269 -4.83 2.44 3.19
C LEU A 269 -4.09 1.79 4.35
N GLN A 270 -2.98 2.41 4.78
CA GLN A 270 -2.21 1.95 5.92
C GLN A 270 -3.07 1.92 7.19
N ILE A 271 -2.95 0.88 8.03
CA ILE A 271 -3.62 0.92 9.33
C ILE A 271 -2.89 1.85 10.30
N GLY A 272 -1.58 1.99 10.12
CA GLY A 272 -0.70 2.81 10.92
C GLY A 272 -0.98 4.31 10.80
N LEU A 273 -0.47 5.05 11.79
CA LEU A 273 -0.54 6.50 11.84
C LEU A 273 0.85 7.07 12.07
N SER A 274 1.19 8.12 11.33
CA SER A 274 2.43 8.85 11.58
C SER A 274 2.42 9.49 12.98
N PRO A 275 3.58 9.79 13.58
CA PRO A 275 3.65 10.60 14.80
C PRO A 275 2.93 11.94 14.66
N ARG A 276 2.94 12.53 13.46
CA ARG A 276 2.24 13.77 13.14
C ARG A 276 0.72 13.61 13.25
N ASP A 277 0.16 12.56 12.66
CA ASP A 277 -1.28 12.28 12.75
C ASP A 277 -1.68 11.92 14.18
N ALA A 278 -0.83 11.16 14.88
CA ALA A 278 -1.04 10.80 16.27
C ALA A 278 -1.15 12.05 17.17
N TRP A 279 -0.33 13.08 16.94
CA TRP A 279 -0.42 14.37 17.64
C TRP A 279 -1.64 15.19 17.21
N ALA A 280 -1.86 15.32 15.90
CA ALA A 280 -2.89 16.19 15.31
C ALA A 280 -4.32 15.73 15.62
N TRP A 281 -4.51 14.43 15.79
CA TRP A 281 -5.81 13.79 15.98
C TRP A 281 -5.90 13.04 17.31
N GLN A 282 -4.99 13.33 18.25
CA GLN A 282 -4.85 12.61 19.52
C GLN A 282 -6.16 12.46 20.33
N GLY A 283 -7.10 13.41 20.16
CA GLY A 283 -8.40 13.38 20.82
C GLY A 283 -9.31 12.22 20.38
N LEU A 284 -9.03 11.61 19.22
CA LEU A 284 -9.84 10.53 18.64
C LEU A 284 -9.42 9.12 19.10
N PHE A 285 -8.35 9.01 19.90
CA PHE A 285 -7.72 7.72 20.20
C PHE A 285 -7.86 7.30 21.67
N LEU A 286 -7.91 5.99 21.90
CA LEU A 286 -7.76 5.39 23.21
C LEU A 286 -6.39 5.72 23.80
N ARG A 287 -6.37 6.17 25.06
CA ARG A 287 -5.13 6.53 25.77
C ARG A 287 -4.40 5.33 26.38
N THR A 288 -5.14 4.31 26.78
CA THR A 288 -4.63 3.18 27.59
C THR A 288 -4.19 1.98 26.76
N TYR A 289 -4.51 1.96 25.46
CA TYR A 289 -4.24 0.86 24.55
C TYR A 289 -3.58 1.33 23.27
N LEU A 290 -2.63 0.54 22.80
CA LEU A 290 -2.03 0.64 21.47
C LEU A 290 -2.32 -0.63 20.69
N MET A 291 -2.24 -0.55 19.37
CA MET A 291 -2.43 -1.67 18.46
C MET A 291 -1.10 -2.27 18.03
N GLY A 292 -1.13 -3.59 17.86
CA GLY A 292 -0.04 -4.37 17.29
C GLY A 292 -0.57 -5.64 16.63
N ALA A 293 0.32 -6.55 16.30
CA ALA A 293 -0.05 -7.90 15.86
C ALA A 293 0.20 -8.92 16.97
N PRO A 294 -0.71 -9.88 17.16
CA PRO A 294 -0.48 -10.97 18.10
C PRO A 294 0.63 -11.92 17.60
N PRO A 295 1.12 -12.83 18.47
CA PRO A 295 1.81 -14.04 18.05
C PRO A 295 1.07 -14.75 16.91
N SER A 296 1.82 -15.22 15.91
CA SER A 296 1.29 -15.93 14.74
C SER A 296 2.29 -16.97 14.21
N ARG A 297 1.82 -17.88 13.35
CA ARG A 297 2.70 -18.88 12.69
C ARG A 297 3.88 -18.23 11.95
N THR A 298 3.67 -17.05 11.35
CA THR A 298 4.69 -16.36 10.53
C THR A 298 5.52 -15.35 11.32
N ASN A 299 5.09 -14.95 12.52
CA ASN A 299 5.85 -14.17 13.48
C ASN A 299 5.43 -14.59 14.90
N PRO A 300 6.13 -15.54 15.52
CA PRO A 300 5.78 -16.07 16.84
C PRO A 300 5.84 -15.05 17.98
N ASP A 301 6.62 -13.99 17.84
CA ASP A 301 6.84 -13.01 18.92
C ASP A 301 5.73 -11.95 18.99
N GLY A 302 4.92 -11.80 17.95
CA GLY A 302 4.03 -10.66 17.79
C GLY A 302 4.78 -9.39 17.39
N GLN A 303 4.06 -8.27 17.24
CA GLN A 303 4.65 -7.00 16.80
C GLN A 303 4.01 -5.80 17.50
N PRO A 304 4.74 -5.08 18.37
CA PRO A 304 4.24 -3.86 18.99
C PRO A 304 4.43 -2.67 18.06
N TRP A 305 3.46 -2.42 17.18
CA TRP A 305 3.54 -1.30 16.22
C TRP A 305 3.40 0.08 16.87
N ASN A 306 2.85 0.14 18.08
CA ASN A 306 2.59 1.38 18.83
C ASN A 306 1.62 2.33 18.12
N TYR A 307 0.73 1.80 17.29
CA TYR A 307 -0.28 2.60 16.61
C TYR A 307 -1.45 2.91 17.56
N PRO A 308 -1.94 4.17 17.58
CA PRO A 308 -3.10 4.51 18.37
C PRO A 308 -4.36 3.84 17.81
N VAL A 309 -5.34 3.60 18.69
CA VAL A 309 -6.61 2.94 18.36
C VAL A 309 -7.74 3.93 18.45
N MET A 310 -8.61 3.98 17.45
CA MET A 310 -9.80 4.85 17.47
C MET A 310 -10.69 4.53 18.67
N ASP A 311 -11.09 5.55 19.42
CA ASP A 311 -11.91 5.41 20.62
C ASP A 311 -13.36 5.00 20.29
N PRO A 312 -13.81 3.79 20.65
CA PRO A 312 -15.17 3.33 20.39
C PRO A 312 -16.26 4.21 21.00
N GLU A 313 -15.99 4.92 22.11
CA GLU A 313 -16.95 5.81 22.76
C GLU A 313 -17.25 7.05 21.89
N GLN A 314 -16.42 7.34 20.89
CA GLN A 314 -16.54 8.49 19.98
C GLN A 314 -17.04 8.12 18.58
N TYR A 315 -17.48 6.87 18.35
CA TYR A 315 -17.99 6.44 17.04
C TYR A 315 -19.32 7.13 16.73
N PHE A 316 -20.23 7.20 17.71
CA PHE A 316 -21.52 7.84 17.58
C PHE A 316 -21.65 8.99 18.58
N GLU A 317 -22.42 10.02 18.24
CA GLU A 317 -22.83 11.02 19.22
C GLU A 317 -23.70 10.36 20.29
N PRO A 318 -23.64 10.80 21.56
CA PRO A 318 -24.57 10.33 22.58
C PRO A 318 -26.01 10.58 22.12
N ASP A 319 -26.81 9.53 22.03
CA ASP A 319 -28.27 9.67 21.87
C ASP A 319 -28.87 10.02 23.23
N ASP A 320 -29.81 10.97 23.28
CA ASP A 320 -30.64 11.22 24.48
C ASP A 320 -31.47 9.97 24.88
N ALA A 321 -31.63 9.01 23.96
CA ALA A 321 -32.32 7.73 24.16
C ALA A 321 -31.50 6.59 23.53
N GLY A 322 -30.61 5.97 24.30
CA GLY A 322 -29.67 4.97 23.79
C GLY A 322 -30.34 3.80 23.04
N ALA A 323 -30.08 3.69 21.73
CA ALA A 323 -29.77 2.47 20.98
C ALA A 323 -29.85 2.68 19.44
N ASN A 324 -28.69 2.82 18.79
CA ASN A 324 -28.24 2.22 17.52
C ASN A 324 -29.17 2.11 16.27
N ALA A 325 -30.22 2.91 16.15
CA ALA A 325 -30.91 3.12 14.87
C ALA A 325 -31.33 4.59 14.74
N GLY A 326 -30.40 5.44 14.31
CA GLY A 326 -30.61 6.90 14.21
C GLY A 326 -29.47 7.74 14.78
N SER A 327 -28.48 7.11 15.43
CA SER A 327 -27.36 7.80 16.07
C SER A 327 -26.49 8.53 15.03
N ARG A 328 -26.23 9.81 15.29
CA ARG A 328 -25.41 10.66 14.40
C ARG A 328 -23.94 10.23 14.48
N ASN A 329 -23.23 10.32 13.35
CA ASN A 329 -21.79 10.03 13.31
C ASN A 329 -21.03 10.92 14.29
N GLY A 330 -20.32 10.32 15.25
CA GLY A 330 -19.44 11.00 16.19
C GLY A 330 -18.11 11.45 15.56
N PRO A 331 -17.20 12.04 16.35
CA PRO A 331 -15.92 12.56 15.87
C PRO A 331 -15.07 11.54 15.10
N VAL A 332 -15.00 10.29 15.57
CA VAL A 332 -14.22 9.23 14.91
C VAL A 332 -14.81 8.88 13.55
N LEU A 333 -16.12 8.69 13.45
CA LEU A 333 -16.74 8.35 12.16
C LEU A 333 -16.69 9.52 11.17
N ARG A 334 -16.75 10.77 11.62
CA ARG A 334 -16.50 11.94 10.76
C ARG A 334 -15.07 11.96 10.23
N PHE A 335 -14.08 11.70 11.08
CA PHE A 335 -12.68 11.59 10.67
C PHE A 335 -12.48 10.45 9.66
N MET A 336 -13.02 9.27 9.94
CA MET A 336 -12.91 8.12 9.06
C MET A 336 -13.58 8.39 7.70
N ASN A 337 -14.77 8.97 7.68
CA ASN A 337 -15.42 9.38 6.43
C ASN A 337 -14.55 10.37 5.63
N ALA A 338 -13.99 11.40 6.26
CA ALA A 338 -13.12 12.35 5.59
C ALA A 338 -11.86 11.68 5.01
N ARG A 339 -11.25 10.75 5.77
CA ARG A 339 -10.10 9.97 5.32
C ARG A 339 -10.47 9.06 4.13
N MET A 340 -11.58 8.34 4.22
CA MET A 340 -12.02 7.42 3.16
C MET A 340 -12.43 8.18 1.89
N ASP A 341 -13.17 9.28 2.01
CA ASP A 341 -13.56 10.11 0.86
C ASP A 341 -12.35 10.72 0.17
N LYS A 342 -11.33 11.14 0.93
CA LYS A 342 -10.06 11.57 0.33
C LYS A 342 -9.40 10.44 -0.47
N MET A 343 -9.23 9.27 0.14
CA MET A 343 -8.58 8.13 -0.51
C MET A 343 -9.34 7.70 -1.77
N LEU A 344 -10.65 7.48 -1.67
CA LEU A 344 -11.48 6.99 -2.79
C LEU A 344 -11.83 8.10 -3.81
N GLY A 345 -11.63 9.35 -3.42
CA GLY A 345 -11.58 10.50 -4.31
C GLY A 345 -10.30 10.55 -5.14
N GLU A 346 -9.22 9.84 -4.74
CA GLU A 346 -7.88 9.88 -5.36
C GLU A 346 -7.42 8.54 -5.97
N TYR A 347 -8.16 7.44 -5.73
CA TYR A 347 -7.86 6.11 -6.25
C TYR A 347 -9.13 5.42 -6.77
N ASP A 348 -8.96 4.42 -7.62
CA ASP A 348 -10.05 3.60 -8.15
C ASP A 348 -10.39 2.41 -7.24
N GLY A 349 -9.42 1.98 -6.43
CA GLY A 349 -9.54 0.94 -5.42
C GLY A 349 -8.54 1.12 -4.29
N LEU A 350 -8.65 0.30 -3.24
CA LEU A 350 -7.79 0.39 -2.06
C LEU A 350 -7.32 -0.99 -1.59
N ARG A 351 -6.01 -1.12 -1.34
CA ARG A 351 -5.48 -2.10 -0.38
C ARG A 351 -5.83 -1.63 1.01
N LEU A 352 -6.51 -2.49 1.76
CA LEU A 352 -6.82 -2.30 3.17
C LEU A 352 -5.75 -3.04 3.95
N ASP A 353 -4.72 -2.32 4.37
CA ASP A 353 -3.67 -2.85 5.22
C ASP A 353 -4.28 -3.28 6.55
N HIS A 354 -3.99 -4.50 7.00
CA HIS A 354 -4.45 -5.04 8.28
C HIS A 354 -5.92 -4.69 8.64
N PRO A 355 -6.92 -5.16 7.87
CA PRO A 355 -8.33 -4.80 8.07
C PRO A 355 -8.86 -5.26 9.44
N HIS A 356 -8.15 -6.15 10.14
CA HIS A 356 -8.37 -6.45 11.56
C HIS A 356 -8.42 -5.19 12.40
N GLY A 357 -7.62 -4.17 12.11
CA GLY A 357 -7.60 -2.91 12.85
C GLY A 357 -8.94 -2.13 12.79
N LEU A 358 -9.72 -2.34 11.73
CA LEU A 358 -11.04 -1.72 11.54
C LEU A 358 -12.18 -2.57 12.09
N VAL A 359 -11.94 -3.86 12.37
CA VAL A 359 -12.99 -4.81 12.76
C VAL A 359 -12.76 -5.37 14.16
N CYS A 360 -11.62 -5.98 14.41
CA CYS A 360 -11.30 -6.65 15.68
C CYS A 360 -9.82 -6.47 16.06
N PRO A 361 -9.37 -5.22 16.34
CA PRO A 361 -7.97 -4.90 16.55
C PRO A 361 -7.39 -5.70 17.72
N TRP A 362 -6.15 -6.16 17.55
CA TRP A 362 -5.35 -6.69 18.65
C TRP A 362 -4.67 -5.53 19.37
N VAL A 363 -5.01 -5.36 20.64
CA VAL A 363 -4.58 -4.23 21.46
C VAL A 363 -3.79 -4.69 22.68
N TYR A 364 -2.85 -3.86 23.10
CA TYR A 364 -2.03 -4.08 24.27
C TYR A 364 -1.90 -2.81 25.10
N ARG A 365 -1.57 -3.00 26.38
CA ARG A 365 -1.51 -1.92 27.36
C ARG A 365 -0.36 -0.97 27.05
N ALA A 366 -0.68 0.31 26.94
CA ALA A 366 0.26 1.39 26.64
C ALA A 366 1.10 1.82 27.87
N ASP A 367 0.65 1.47 29.07
CA ASP A 367 1.27 1.85 30.34
C ASP A 367 2.33 0.84 30.84
N LEU A 368 2.54 -0.25 30.10
CA LEU A 368 3.59 -1.22 30.39
C LEU A 368 4.89 -0.86 29.67
N PRO A 369 6.05 -0.95 30.34
CA PRO A 369 7.33 -0.48 29.78
C PRO A 369 7.87 -1.37 28.66
N ASP A 370 7.59 -2.67 28.69
CA ASP A 370 7.99 -3.62 27.65
C ASP A 370 6.84 -3.78 26.64
N ALA A 371 6.97 -3.10 25.51
CA ALA A 371 5.98 -3.15 24.44
C ALA A 371 5.86 -4.55 23.82
N LEU A 372 6.96 -5.30 23.72
CA LEU A 372 6.95 -6.65 23.15
C LEU A 372 6.21 -7.62 24.08
N TRP A 373 6.54 -7.58 25.37
CA TRP A 373 5.80 -8.36 26.37
C TRP A 373 4.33 -7.98 26.39
N SER A 374 4.01 -6.68 26.36
CA SER A 374 2.64 -6.18 26.36
C SER A 374 1.85 -6.70 25.15
N VAL A 375 2.42 -6.66 23.94
CA VAL A 375 1.72 -7.18 22.74
C VAL A 375 1.53 -8.69 22.75
N GLN A 376 2.47 -9.45 23.30
CA GLN A 376 2.35 -10.91 23.47
C GLN A 376 1.19 -11.30 24.39
N HIS A 377 0.91 -10.45 25.39
CA HIS A 377 -0.16 -10.65 26.37
C HIS A 377 -1.43 -9.86 26.05
N GLY A 378 -1.50 -9.22 24.88
CA GLY A 378 -2.64 -8.40 24.46
C GLY A 378 -3.95 -9.17 24.32
N ALA A 379 -4.95 -8.47 23.80
CA ALA A 379 -6.29 -9.02 23.59
C ALA A 379 -7.02 -8.32 22.44
N ARG A 380 -8.13 -8.91 21.96
CA ARG A 380 -8.97 -8.25 20.94
C ARG A 380 -9.91 -7.25 21.58
N LEU A 381 -9.86 -5.98 21.13
CA LEU A 381 -10.60 -4.85 21.72
C LEU A 381 -12.08 -5.16 21.98
N PHE A 382 -12.76 -5.72 20.99
CA PHE A 382 -14.20 -6.00 21.02
C PHE A 382 -14.54 -7.45 21.40
N SER A 383 -13.55 -8.31 21.69
CA SER A 383 -13.78 -9.75 21.94
C SER A 383 -13.22 -10.20 23.30
N SER A 384 -13.17 -9.29 24.27
CA SER A 384 -12.55 -9.54 25.59
C SER A 384 -13.49 -9.11 26.73
N PRO A 385 -14.57 -9.87 26.99
CA PRO A 385 -15.64 -9.45 27.92
C PRO A 385 -15.24 -9.49 29.40
N ASP A 386 -14.24 -10.30 29.78
CA ASP A 386 -13.97 -10.62 31.18
C ASP A 386 -12.51 -10.99 31.46
N LEU A 387 -11.55 -10.33 30.80
CA LEU A 387 -10.12 -10.56 31.02
C LEU A 387 -9.60 -9.79 32.24
N PRO A 388 -9.10 -10.45 33.31
CA PRO A 388 -8.64 -9.78 34.53
C PRO A 388 -7.42 -8.86 34.32
N ASP A 389 -6.55 -9.19 33.36
CA ASP A 389 -5.38 -8.41 32.95
C ASP A 389 -5.72 -7.25 31.99
N HIS A 390 -6.95 -7.23 31.47
CA HIS A 390 -7.48 -6.21 30.58
C HIS A 390 -8.90 -5.74 30.98
N PRO A 391 -9.13 -5.30 32.23
CA PRO A 391 -10.48 -5.05 32.74
C PRO A 391 -11.22 -3.94 32.00
N ALA A 392 -10.49 -2.96 31.45
CA ALA A 392 -11.08 -1.87 30.69
C ALA A 392 -11.71 -2.30 29.36
N LEU A 393 -11.35 -3.47 28.80
CA LEU A 393 -11.89 -3.96 27.53
C LEU A 393 -13.32 -4.50 27.65
N ALA A 394 -13.73 -4.94 28.84
CA ALA A 394 -15.07 -5.48 29.09
C ALA A 394 -16.18 -4.52 28.63
N ARG A 395 -15.97 -3.20 28.81
CA ARG A 395 -16.93 -2.17 28.39
C ARG A 395 -17.14 -2.10 26.88
N PHE A 396 -16.14 -2.51 26.10
CA PHE A 396 -16.15 -2.48 24.63
C PHE A 396 -16.54 -3.83 24.03
N ALA A 397 -16.61 -4.90 24.83
CA ALA A 397 -16.88 -6.23 24.32
C ALA A 397 -18.24 -6.30 23.61
N LEU A 398 -18.22 -6.85 22.40
CA LEU A 398 -19.41 -7.08 21.58
C LEU A 398 -19.94 -8.51 21.74
N VAL A 399 -19.17 -9.39 22.38
CA VAL A 399 -19.48 -10.81 22.62
C VAL A 399 -19.72 -11.07 24.10
N HIS A 400 -20.57 -12.03 24.39
CA HIS A 400 -20.78 -12.51 25.75
C HIS A 400 -19.73 -13.55 26.15
N PRO A 401 -19.46 -13.75 27.46
CA PRO A 401 -18.47 -14.72 27.95
C PRO A 401 -18.65 -16.13 27.38
N GLU A 402 -19.89 -16.57 27.16
CA GLU A 402 -20.22 -17.88 26.60
C GLU A 402 -19.88 -18.03 25.12
N GLN A 403 -19.71 -16.93 24.37
CA GLN A 403 -19.32 -16.94 22.95
C GLN A 403 -17.81 -17.04 22.77
N VAL A 404 -17.03 -16.96 23.86
CA VAL A 404 -15.57 -17.06 23.85
C VAL A 404 -15.12 -18.52 24.09
N ASP A 405 -14.25 -19.03 23.22
CA ASP A 405 -13.57 -20.32 23.42
C ASP A 405 -12.26 -20.11 24.19
N ARG A 406 -12.30 -20.41 25.49
CA ARG A 406 -11.11 -20.29 26.37
C ARG A 406 -10.15 -21.47 26.27
N ALA A 407 -10.47 -22.50 25.49
CA ALA A 407 -9.56 -23.63 25.28
C ALA A 407 -8.45 -23.31 24.25
N VAL A 408 -8.60 -22.23 23.48
CA VAL A 408 -7.62 -21.76 22.51
C VAL A 408 -6.91 -20.49 22.98
N SER A 409 -5.74 -20.19 22.41
CA SER A 409 -5.06 -18.92 22.63
C SER A 409 -5.95 -17.73 22.22
N ARG A 410 -5.84 -16.60 22.93
CA ARG A 410 -6.63 -15.37 22.67
C ARG A 410 -6.56 -14.85 21.23
N TYR A 411 -5.44 -15.09 20.56
CA TYR A 411 -5.21 -14.66 19.19
C TYR A 411 -5.69 -15.65 18.13
N ALA A 412 -6.14 -16.85 18.52
CA ALA A 412 -6.62 -17.88 17.60
C ALA A 412 -7.89 -17.44 16.88
N ASP A 413 -8.06 -17.91 15.63
CA ASP A 413 -9.18 -17.49 14.78
C ASP A 413 -10.56 -17.86 15.36
N ARG A 414 -10.62 -18.97 16.12
CA ARG A 414 -11.82 -19.50 16.79
C ARG A 414 -12.03 -18.97 18.21
N TRP A 415 -11.29 -17.95 18.66
CA TRP A 415 -11.49 -17.33 19.97
C TRP A 415 -12.95 -16.90 20.19
N VAL A 416 -13.62 -16.41 19.13
CA VAL A 416 -15.07 -16.20 19.10
C VAL A 416 -15.72 -17.35 18.33
N LYS A 417 -16.73 -17.99 18.92
CA LYS A 417 -17.39 -19.19 18.36
C LYS A 417 -18.54 -18.87 17.42
N ASP A 418 -19.31 -17.85 17.74
CA ASP A 418 -20.51 -17.46 17.01
C ASP A 418 -20.79 -15.96 17.20
N LEU A 419 -21.60 -15.40 16.29
CA LEU A 419 -22.05 -14.01 16.31
C LEU A 419 -23.48 -13.93 15.74
N SER A 420 -24.32 -13.13 16.38
CA SER A 420 -25.61 -12.71 15.80
C SER A 420 -25.40 -11.68 14.68
N PRO A 421 -26.37 -11.52 13.76
CA PRO A 421 -26.30 -10.49 12.72
C PRO A 421 -26.12 -9.06 13.26
N GLU A 422 -26.68 -8.75 14.43
CA GLU A 422 -26.49 -7.46 15.09
C GLU A 422 -25.05 -7.27 15.59
N GLN A 423 -24.45 -8.31 16.18
CA GLN A 423 -23.04 -8.22 16.58
C GLN A 423 -22.14 -8.02 15.37
N VAL A 424 -22.39 -8.70 14.24
CA VAL A 424 -21.62 -8.49 13.01
C VAL A 424 -21.71 -7.04 12.53
N ARG A 425 -22.89 -6.41 12.56
CA ARG A 425 -23.05 -4.97 12.24
C ARG A 425 -22.26 -4.07 13.18
N ARG A 426 -22.21 -4.39 14.47
CA ARG A 426 -21.40 -3.61 15.44
C ARG A 426 -19.90 -3.78 15.21
N TYR A 427 -19.45 -4.95 14.77
CA TYR A 427 -18.07 -5.18 14.34
C TYR A 427 -17.70 -4.44 13.05
N SER A 428 -18.66 -4.17 12.17
CA SER A 428 -18.40 -3.55 10.87
C SER A 428 -18.34 -2.03 10.89
N VAL A 429 -18.68 -1.34 11.98
CA VAL A 429 -18.86 0.13 12.05
C VAL A 429 -17.74 0.95 11.37
N LEU A 430 -16.46 0.69 11.66
CA LEU A 430 -15.38 1.42 10.96
C LEU A 430 -15.18 0.94 9.52
N PHE A 431 -15.32 -0.36 9.27
CA PHE A 431 -15.20 -0.95 7.93
C PHE A 431 -16.30 -0.43 6.99
N ASP A 432 -17.49 -0.16 7.51
CA ASP A 432 -18.63 0.36 6.77
C ASP A 432 -18.32 1.75 6.21
N THR A 433 -17.50 2.56 6.88
CA THR A 433 -17.04 3.84 6.32
C THR A 433 -16.25 3.66 5.02
N VAL A 434 -15.49 2.56 4.88
CA VAL A 434 -14.75 2.22 3.65
C VAL A 434 -15.72 1.83 2.54
N VAL A 435 -16.69 0.97 2.86
CA VAL A 435 -17.69 0.45 1.91
C VAL A 435 -18.62 1.57 1.43
N GLU A 436 -19.10 2.40 2.34
CA GLU A 436 -19.97 3.54 2.05
C GLU A 436 -19.25 4.60 1.23
N ALA A 437 -18.04 5.00 1.63
CA ALA A 437 -17.24 5.94 0.84
C ALA A 437 -16.93 5.37 -0.55
N SER A 438 -16.72 4.05 -0.68
CA SER A 438 -16.48 3.42 -1.98
C SER A 438 -17.69 3.61 -2.89
N ARG A 439 -18.89 3.33 -2.37
CA ARG A 439 -20.15 3.54 -3.10
C ARG A 439 -20.37 5.02 -3.43
N ARG A 440 -20.19 5.93 -2.48
CA ARG A 440 -20.35 7.39 -2.69
C ARG A 440 -19.41 7.94 -3.77
N ASN A 441 -18.19 7.42 -3.86
CA ASN A 441 -17.19 7.81 -4.85
C ASN A 441 -17.26 6.98 -6.15
N GLY A 442 -18.33 6.20 -6.35
CA GLY A 442 -18.55 5.41 -7.58
C GLY A 442 -17.56 4.25 -7.77
N ARG A 443 -16.95 3.76 -6.69
CA ARG A 443 -15.98 2.66 -6.69
C ARG A 443 -16.68 1.32 -6.48
N GLN A 444 -16.09 0.27 -7.04
CA GLN A 444 -16.63 -1.08 -6.93
C GLN A 444 -16.02 -1.80 -5.74
N LEU A 445 -16.82 -2.57 -4.99
CA LEU A 445 -16.31 -3.33 -3.85
C LEU A 445 -15.28 -4.38 -4.24
N GLY A 446 -15.35 -4.91 -5.47
CA GLY A 446 -14.33 -5.80 -6.01
C GLY A 446 -12.95 -5.16 -6.24
N ASP A 447 -12.85 -3.83 -6.05
CA ASP A 447 -11.59 -3.08 -6.07
C ASP A 447 -11.07 -2.78 -4.65
N LEU A 448 -11.65 -3.41 -3.62
CA LEU A 448 -11.13 -3.43 -2.26
C LEU A 448 -10.32 -4.72 -2.03
N LEU A 449 -9.08 -4.54 -1.60
CA LEU A 449 -8.08 -5.57 -1.41
C LEU A 449 -7.86 -5.75 0.09
N ALA A 450 -8.59 -6.66 0.73
CA ALA A 450 -8.45 -6.91 2.16
C ALA A 450 -7.18 -7.73 2.44
N GLU A 451 -6.17 -7.10 3.05
CA GLU A 451 -4.91 -7.75 3.37
C GLU A 451 -5.05 -8.63 4.62
N VAL A 452 -5.80 -9.72 4.51
CA VAL A 452 -5.86 -10.75 5.55
C VAL A 452 -4.88 -11.87 5.22
N LEU A 453 -3.74 -11.88 5.93
CA LEU A 453 -2.65 -12.83 5.70
C LEU A 453 -2.94 -14.23 6.23
N SER A 454 -2.47 -14.57 7.44
CA SER A 454 -2.56 -15.94 7.99
C SER A 454 -3.77 -16.12 8.90
N THR A 455 -4.00 -15.21 9.84
CA THR A 455 -5.11 -15.27 10.79
C THR A 455 -6.35 -14.57 10.25
N LEU A 456 -7.48 -15.30 10.21
CA LEU A 456 -8.80 -14.75 9.90
C LEU A 456 -9.75 -15.02 11.07
N PRO A 457 -9.75 -14.14 12.09
CA PRO A 457 -10.62 -14.29 13.23
C PRO A 457 -12.08 -14.25 12.82
N TYR A 458 -12.91 -15.05 13.50
CA TYR A 458 -14.31 -15.20 13.15
C TYR A 458 -15.06 -13.86 12.96
N PRO A 459 -14.91 -12.82 13.81
CA PRO A 459 -15.57 -11.54 13.56
C PRO A 459 -15.19 -10.90 12.22
N LEU A 460 -13.90 -10.95 11.85
CA LEU A 460 -13.42 -10.42 10.57
C LEU A 460 -13.93 -11.25 9.40
N GLU A 461 -13.94 -12.57 9.52
CA GLU A 461 -14.55 -13.48 8.52
C GLU A 461 -16.00 -13.07 8.23
N ARG A 462 -16.80 -12.86 9.28
CA ARG A 462 -18.22 -12.49 9.12
C ARG A 462 -18.40 -11.13 8.46
N VAL A 463 -17.57 -10.14 8.78
CA VAL A 463 -17.61 -8.81 8.16
C VAL A 463 -17.19 -8.85 6.69
N LEU A 464 -16.13 -9.59 6.34
CA LEU A 464 -15.72 -9.72 4.93
C LEU A 464 -16.77 -10.46 4.09
N ALA A 465 -17.36 -11.53 4.65
CA ALA A 465 -18.41 -12.30 3.98
C ALA A 465 -19.67 -11.46 3.71
N GLN A 466 -20.02 -10.51 4.59
CA GLN A 466 -21.13 -9.57 4.37
C GLN A 466 -20.97 -8.75 3.09
N TYR A 467 -19.72 -8.50 2.66
CA TYR A 467 -19.39 -7.69 1.49
C TYR A 467 -18.85 -8.49 0.30
N GLY A 468 -18.77 -9.83 0.42
CA GLY A 468 -18.22 -10.71 -0.62
C GLY A 468 -16.73 -10.44 -0.91
N LEU A 469 -15.97 -10.03 0.11
CA LEU A 469 -14.54 -9.74 0.00
C LEU A 469 -13.71 -10.96 0.38
N GLY A 470 -12.70 -11.27 -0.44
CA GLY A 470 -11.71 -12.30 -0.14
C GLY A 470 -10.53 -11.78 0.66
N ARG A 471 -9.51 -12.63 0.80
CA ARG A 471 -8.26 -12.35 1.51
C ARG A 471 -7.03 -12.42 0.60
N PHE A 472 -5.87 -12.11 1.15
CA PHE A 472 -4.60 -12.25 0.45
C PHE A 472 -4.09 -13.70 0.54
N ARG A 473 -3.67 -14.24 -0.60
CA ARG A 473 -3.14 -15.60 -0.79
C ARG A 473 -1.70 -15.51 -1.27
N VAL A 474 -0.79 -15.33 -0.34
CA VAL A 474 0.66 -15.20 -0.58
C VAL A 474 1.30 -16.59 -0.69
N THR A 475 1.32 -17.13 -1.91
CA THR A 475 1.64 -18.55 -2.17
C THR A 475 3.06 -19.00 -1.82
N GLN A 476 3.99 -18.07 -1.56
CA GLN A 476 5.30 -18.43 -1.01
C GLN A 476 5.27 -18.80 0.48
N LYS A 477 4.21 -18.43 1.21
CA LYS A 477 4.02 -18.74 2.64
C LYS A 477 3.30 -20.07 2.87
N ALA A 478 3.00 -20.81 1.79
CA ALA A 478 2.30 -22.08 1.82
C ALA A 478 3.09 -23.16 2.57
N ASP A 479 2.41 -23.83 3.49
CA ASP A 479 2.88 -25.10 4.03
C ASP A 479 2.45 -26.23 3.10
N LEU A 480 3.43 -26.86 2.44
CA LEU A 480 3.14 -27.95 1.50
C LEU A 480 2.79 -29.27 2.19
N HIS A 481 2.98 -29.38 3.50
CA HIS A 481 2.61 -30.56 4.29
C HIS A 481 1.19 -30.51 4.85
N ASP A 482 0.56 -29.34 4.85
CA ASP A 482 -0.82 -29.15 5.28
C ASP A 482 -1.72 -28.87 4.07
N PRO A 483 -2.50 -29.85 3.57
CA PRO A 483 -3.44 -29.65 2.47
C PRO A 483 -4.49 -28.55 2.73
N ALA A 484 -4.76 -28.19 3.99
CA ALA A 484 -5.69 -27.13 4.36
C ALA A 484 -5.04 -25.75 4.48
N ASP A 485 -3.72 -25.63 4.31
CA ASP A 485 -3.03 -24.34 4.46
C ASP A 485 -3.59 -23.31 3.48
N VAL A 486 -3.90 -22.14 4.03
CA VAL A 486 -4.60 -21.06 3.33
C VAL A 486 -3.82 -20.49 2.15
N TYR A 487 -2.51 -20.67 2.07
CA TYR A 487 -1.70 -20.10 0.99
C TYR A 487 -1.47 -21.08 -0.18
N ARG A 488 -1.94 -22.33 -0.07
CA ARG A 488 -1.94 -23.27 -1.19
C ARG A 488 -2.91 -22.83 -2.27
N SER A 489 -2.51 -22.91 -3.54
CA SER A 489 -3.26 -22.34 -4.67
C SER A 489 -4.59 -23.05 -4.93
N GLU A 490 -4.71 -24.32 -4.55
CA GLU A 490 -5.97 -25.08 -4.60
C GLU A 490 -7.04 -24.59 -3.62
N ASN A 491 -6.64 -23.91 -2.53
CA ASN A 491 -7.55 -23.41 -1.49
C ASN A 491 -8.00 -21.95 -1.73
N VAL A 492 -7.61 -21.38 -2.86
CA VAL A 492 -7.91 -20.00 -3.24
C VAL A 492 -9.35 -19.92 -3.77
N GLY A 493 -10.13 -18.95 -3.24
CA GLY A 493 -11.47 -18.61 -3.70
C GLY A 493 -11.47 -17.57 -4.83
N PRO A 494 -12.57 -17.44 -5.61
CA PRO A 494 -12.69 -16.42 -6.66
C PRO A 494 -12.51 -14.97 -6.19
N GLU A 495 -12.96 -14.65 -4.98
CA GLU A 495 -12.89 -13.34 -4.34
C GLU A 495 -11.51 -12.99 -3.79
N ASP A 496 -10.61 -13.97 -3.65
CA ASP A 496 -9.29 -13.78 -3.10
C ASP A 496 -8.36 -13.02 -4.06
N TRP A 497 -7.33 -12.42 -3.47
CA TRP A 497 -6.19 -11.83 -4.17
C TRP A 497 -4.99 -12.76 -4.03
N VAL A 498 -4.50 -13.30 -5.14
CA VAL A 498 -3.41 -14.27 -5.15
C VAL A 498 -2.11 -13.66 -5.69
N MET A 499 -0.99 -14.00 -5.06
CA MET A 499 0.35 -13.50 -5.42
C MET A 499 1.43 -14.50 -5.00
N VAL A 500 2.62 -14.43 -5.61
CA VAL A 500 3.80 -15.13 -5.07
C VAL A 500 4.24 -14.45 -3.78
N GLY A 501 4.46 -13.14 -3.85
CA GLY A 501 4.92 -12.29 -2.78
C GLY A 501 4.33 -10.89 -2.84
N ASN A 502 4.63 -10.12 -1.81
CA ASN A 502 4.35 -8.69 -1.71
C ASN A 502 5.62 -7.96 -1.21
N HIS A 503 5.49 -6.66 -0.89
CA HIS A 503 6.58 -5.81 -0.45
C HIS A 503 7.31 -6.30 0.81
N ASP A 504 6.66 -7.11 1.66
CA ASP A 504 7.19 -7.66 2.92
C ASP A 504 7.82 -9.05 2.79
N THR A 505 7.89 -9.58 1.57
CA THR A 505 8.42 -10.91 1.30
C THR A 505 9.66 -10.87 0.42
N LYS A 506 10.39 -11.97 0.40
CA LYS A 506 11.46 -12.17 -0.58
C LYS A 506 10.86 -12.16 -1.98
N SER A 507 11.63 -11.66 -2.95
CA SER A 507 11.27 -11.83 -4.35
C SER A 507 11.26 -13.31 -4.73
N LEU A 508 10.48 -13.67 -5.75
CA LEU A 508 10.42 -15.00 -6.34
C LEU A 508 11.81 -15.54 -6.69
N TRP A 509 12.67 -14.68 -7.22
CA TRP A 509 14.02 -15.06 -7.65
C TRP A 509 14.92 -15.39 -6.46
N ARG A 510 14.81 -14.61 -5.37
CA ARG A 510 15.49 -14.94 -4.11
C ARG A 510 14.96 -16.23 -3.49
N LEU A 511 13.65 -16.41 -3.53
CA LEU A 511 12.97 -17.58 -2.99
C LEU A 511 13.41 -18.87 -3.70
N VAL A 512 13.45 -18.86 -5.04
CA VAL A 512 13.91 -20.00 -5.84
C VAL A 512 15.39 -20.30 -5.57
N ALA A 513 16.24 -19.27 -5.48
CA ALA A 513 17.64 -19.44 -5.11
C ALA A 513 17.81 -20.05 -3.71
N ASP A 514 17.02 -19.61 -2.73
CA ASP A 514 17.00 -20.17 -1.38
C ASP A 514 16.55 -21.64 -1.40
N TRP A 515 15.54 -22.01 -2.20
CA TRP A 515 15.12 -23.40 -2.35
C TRP A 515 16.19 -24.28 -2.97
N GLN A 516 16.91 -23.77 -3.97
CA GLN A 516 18.05 -24.44 -4.58
C GLN A 516 19.15 -24.70 -3.56
N TRP A 517 19.54 -23.65 -2.82
CA TRP A 517 20.57 -23.75 -1.80
C TRP A 517 20.19 -24.74 -0.68
N LYS A 518 18.92 -24.77 -0.27
CA LYS A 518 18.40 -25.71 0.75
C LYS A 518 18.12 -27.13 0.22
N GLY A 519 18.23 -27.38 -1.09
CA GLY A 519 17.87 -28.67 -1.68
C GLY A 519 16.37 -28.97 -1.68
N THR A 520 15.51 -27.95 -1.63
CA THR A 520 14.03 -28.09 -1.52
C THR A 520 13.28 -27.83 -2.83
N LEU A 521 13.99 -27.61 -3.96
CA LEU A 521 13.38 -27.41 -5.28
C LEU A 521 12.46 -28.57 -5.68
N ARG A 522 12.85 -29.81 -5.35
CA ARG A 522 12.10 -31.00 -5.75
C ARG A 522 10.69 -31.03 -5.14
N ALA A 523 10.55 -30.72 -3.86
CA ALA A 523 9.25 -30.65 -3.20
C ALA A 523 8.34 -29.57 -3.82
N GLN A 524 8.92 -28.40 -4.16
CA GLN A 524 8.19 -27.33 -4.86
C GLN A 524 7.77 -27.77 -6.28
N ALA A 525 8.66 -28.46 -6.99
CA ALA A 525 8.39 -28.97 -8.33
C ALA A 525 7.30 -30.05 -8.35
N GLU A 526 7.29 -30.96 -7.38
CA GLU A 526 6.24 -31.98 -7.24
C GLU A 526 4.87 -31.36 -6.96
N TYR A 527 4.82 -30.39 -6.04
CA TYR A 527 3.59 -29.62 -5.78
C TYR A 527 3.11 -28.92 -7.06
N LEU A 528 3.97 -28.15 -7.73
CA LEU A 528 3.60 -27.43 -8.95
C LEU A 528 3.21 -28.38 -10.09
N ALA A 529 3.85 -29.55 -10.21
CA ALA A 529 3.46 -30.55 -11.20
C ALA A 529 2.06 -31.12 -10.91
N ALA A 530 1.70 -31.35 -9.65
CA ALA A 530 0.35 -31.76 -9.29
C ALA A 530 -0.71 -30.69 -9.63
N ARG A 531 -0.34 -29.40 -9.57
CA ARG A 531 -1.22 -28.26 -9.90
C ARG A 531 -1.34 -28.02 -11.41
N LEU A 532 -0.24 -28.13 -12.14
CA LEU A 532 -0.12 -27.63 -13.52
C LEU A 532 -0.09 -28.72 -14.60
N CYS A 533 0.15 -29.98 -14.21
CA CYS A 533 0.13 -31.12 -15.12
C CYS A 533 -1.10 -32.01 -14.82
N PRO A 534 -2.17 -31.91 -15.64
CA PRO A 534 -3.40 -32.66 -15.41
C PRO A 534 -3.23 -34.16 -15.65
N GLU A 535 -2.29 -34.56 -16.52
CA GLU A 535 -1.97 -35.96 -16.84
C GLU A 535 -1.12 -36.62 -15.73
N PRO A 536 -1.66 -37.58 -14.94
CA PRO A 536 -0.90 -38.19 -13.85
C PRO A 536 0.37 -38.91 -14.30
N SER A 537 0.38 -39.47 -15.51
CA SER A 537 1.53 -40.16 -16.10
C SER A 537 2.70 -39.23 -16.45
N GLU A 538 2.44 -37.93 -16.64
CA GLU A 538 3.45 -36.95 -17.05
C GLU A 538 3.99 -36.12 -15.86
N ARG A 539 3.28 -36.11 -14.72
CA ARG A 539 3.61 -35.29 -13.54
C ARG A 539 5.04 -35.49 -13.05
N GLU A 540 5.50 -36.73 -12.97
CA GLU A 540 6.83 -37.05 -12.48
C GLU A 540 7.93 -36.52 -13.42
N ALA A 541 7.74 -36.65 -14.74
CA ALA A 541 8.67 -36.10 -15.72
C ALA A 541 8.70 -34.57 -15.65
N PHE A 542 7.53 -33.94 -15.51
CA PHE A 542 7.42 -32.49 -15.37
C PHE A 542 8.04 -31.98 -14.07
N ALA A 543 7.81 -32.67 -12.94
CA ALA A 543 8.45 -32.35 -11.66
C ALA A 543 9.98 -32.46 -11.75
N ARG A 544 10.52 -33.47 -12.46
CA ARG A 544 11.96 -33.56 -12.72
C ARG A 544 12.46 -32.36 -13.51
N GLU A 545 11.78 -32.00 -14.60
CA GLU A 545 12.13 -30.83 -15.41
C GLU A 545 12.16 -29.53 -14.60
N LEU A 546 11.12 -29.28 -13.80
CA LEU A 546 11.06 -28.09 -12.94
C LEU A 546 12.17 -28.09 -11.88
N SER A 547 12.48 -29.25 -11.28
CA SER A 547 13.50 -29.36 -10.24
C SER A 547 14.94 -29.11 -10.73
N THR A 548 15.21 -29.30 -12.03
CA THR A 548 16.53 -29.08 -12.64
C THR A 548 16.65 -27.74 -13.37
N SER A 549 15.56 -26.98 -13.49
CA SER A 549 15.52 -25.67 -14.15
C SER A 549 14.89 -24.61 -13.24
N PRO A 550 15.70 -23.91 -12.41
CA PRO A 550 15.20 -22.88 -11.48
C PRO A 550 14.37 -21.78 -12.17
N GLY A 551 14.80 -21.31 -13.34
CA GLY A 551 14.06 -20.32 -14.12
C GLY A 551 12.67 -20.84 -14.52
N ARG A 552 12.58 -22.10 -14.98
CA ARG A 552 11.30 -22.71 -15.34
C ARG A 552 10.41 -23.00 -14.13
N LEU A 553 10.99 -23.37 -12.98
CA LEU A 553 10.28 -23.46 -11.71
C LEU A 553 9.66 -22.10 -11.32
N ALA A 554 10.40 -21.00 -11.50
CA ALA A 554 9.88 -19.65 -11.26
C ALA A 554 8.69 -19.33 -12.18
N GLN A 555 8.78 -19.64 -13.47
CA GLN A 555 7.65 -19.48 -14.39
C GLN A 555 6.44 -20.34 -13.98
N ALA A 556 6.66 -21.57 -13.54
CA ALA A 556 5.60 -22.46 -13.05
C ALA A 556 4.95 -21.92 -11.78
N LYS A 557 5.72 -21.33 -10.86
CA LYS A 557 5.17 -20.68 -9.65
C LYS A 557 4.27 -19.49 -10.01
N VAL A 558 4.59 -18.74 -11.06
CA VAL A 558 3.71 -17.69 -11.59
C VAL A 558 2.48 -18.28 -12.28
N ALA A 559 2.63 -19.34 -13.08
CA ALA A 559 1.52 -20.03 -13.74
C ALA A 559 0.49 -20.58 -12.74
N ASP A 560 0.94 -21.08 -11.58
CA ASP A 560 0.10 -21.58 -10.49
C ASP A 560 -0.87 -20.52 -9.95
N LEU A 561 -0.50 -19.23 -9.98
CA LEU A 561 -1.41 -18.15 -9.62
C LEU A 561 -2.62 -18.11 -10.55
N PHE A 562 -2.38 -18.22 -11.85
CA PHE A 562 -3.39 -18.16 -12.90
C PHE A 562 -4.17 -19.48 -13.07
N ALA A 563 -3.61 -20.59 -12.63
CA ALA A 563 -4.30 -21.88 -12.56
C ALA A 563 -5.18 -22.04 -11.31
N SER A 564 -5.06 -21.13 -10.35
CA SER A 564 -5.96 -21.05 -9.19
C SER A 564 -7.36 -20.57 -9.60
N ARG A 565 -8.29 -20.51 -8.64
CA ARG A 565 -9.65 -20.00 -8.89
C ARG A 565 -9.76 -18.48 -8.73
N ALA A 566 -8.68 -17.77 -8.37
CA ALA A 566 -8.71 -16.34 -8.11
C ALA A 566 -9.07 -15.55 -9.37
N ARG A 567 -9.98 -14.58 -9.20
CA ARG A 567 -10.24 -13.56 -10.23
C ARG A 567 -9.30 -12.37 -10.11
N ASN A 568 -8.54 -12.29 -9.02
CA ASN A 568 -7.64 -11.18 -8.74
C ASN A 568 -6.22 -11.72 -8.50
N VAL A 569 -5.32 -11.35 -9.41
CA VAL A 569 -3.92 -11.76 -9.38
C VAL A 569 -3.05 -10.50 -9.26
N MET A 570 -2.09 -10.53 -8.35
CA MET A 570 -1.16 -9.42 -8.13
C MET A 570 0.28 -9.90 -8.20
N MET A 571 1.16 -9.03 -8.69
CA MET A 571 2.59 -9.28 -8.78
C MET A 571 3.38 -8.06 -8.32
N PHE A 572 4.41 -8.28 -7.51
CA PHE A 572 5.31 -7.22 -7.11
C PHE A 572 6.38 -6.98 -8.19
N PHE A 573 6.84 -5.73 -8.37
CA PHE A 573 7.70 -5.37 -9.50
C PHE A 573 9.03 -6.14 -9.57
N THR A 574 9.58 -6.56 -8.42
CA THR A 574 10.82 -7.35 -8.38
C THR A 574 10.63 -8.74 -8.97
N ASP A 575 9.47 -9.36 -8.73
CA ASP A 575 9.10 -10.65 -9.32
C ASP A 575 9.00 -10.50 -10.83
N LEU A 576 8.28 -9.48 -11.33
CA LEU A 576 8.16 -9.21 -12.76
C LEU A 576 9.53 -9.08 -13.43
N LEU A 577 10.41 -8.25 -12.87
CA LEU A 577 11.65 -7.83 -13.53
C LEU A 577 12.83 -8.78 -13.36
N GLY A 578 12.72 -9.87 -12.60
CA GLY A 578 13.87 -10.76 -12.39
C GLY A 578 14.81 -10.35 -11.25
N MET A 579 14.34 -9.53 -10.30
CA MET A 579 15.19 -8.90 -9.29
C MET A 579 15.33 -9.79 -8.04
N PRO A 580 16.54 -10.24 -7.65
CA PRO A 580 16.75 -11.08 -6.46
C PRO A 580 16.77 -10.30 -5.13
N GLU A 581 16.66 -8.97 -5.16
CA GLU A 581 16.68 -8.14 -3.96
C GLU A 581 15.35 -8.19 -3.20
N THR A 582 15.43 -8.18 -1.87
CA THR A 582 14.27 -8.02 -0.97
C THR A 582 13.97 -6.53 -0.78
N TYR A 583 12.71 -6.13 -0.92
CA TYR A 583 12.29 -4.74 -0.82
C TYR A 583 12.15 -4.25 0.64
N ASN A 584 11.49 -5.04 1.49
CA ASN A 584 11.39 -4.81 2.92
C ASN A 584 11.55 -6.12 3.70
N ALA A 585 12.21 -6.04 4.86
CA ALA A 585 12.28 -7.12 5.83
C ALA A 585 11.50 -6.72 7.10
N PRO A 586 10.29 -7.25 7.31
CA PRO A 586 9.46 -6.93 8.48
C PRO A 586 10.19 -7.15 9.81
N GLY A 587 9.90 -6.31 10.80
CA GLY A 587 10.50 -6.39 12.14
C GLY A 587 11.95 -5.89 12.22
N THR A 588 12.47 -5.23 11.17
CA THR A 588 13.83 -4.68 11.16
C THR A 588 13.82 -3.16 10.92
N VAL A 589 14.73 -2.45 11.58
CA VAL A 589 15.03 -1.03 11.31
C VAL A 589 16.34 -0.99 10.53
N ASP A 590 16.24 -0.99 9.20
CA ASP A 590 17.39 -1.06 8.29
C ASP A 590 17.23 -0.06 7.15
N GLU A 591 18.28 0.72 6.88
CA GLU A 591 18.27 1.75 5.83
C GLU A 591 18.07 1.18 4.41
N ARG A 592 18.26 -0.14 4.22
CA ARG A 592 18.01 -0.83 2.94
C ARG A 592 16.52 -1.03 2.65
N ASN A 593 15.67 -1.08 3.68
CA ASN A 593 14.22 -1.18 3.49
C ASN A 593 13.71 0.04 2.71
N TRP A 594 12.66 -0.16 1.90
CA TRP A 594 11.98 0.91 1.15
C TRP A 594 12.85 1.61 0.08
N SER A 595 14.06 1.10 -0.19
CA SER A 595 15.07 1.81 -0.98
C SER A 595 15.29 1.25 -2.38
N LEU A 596 14.79 0.05 -2.67
CA LEU A 596 15.00 -0.66 -3.93
C LEU A 596 14.20 0.00 -5.06
N ARG A 597 14.83 0.18 -6.21
CA ARG A 597 14.28 0.90 -7.37
C ARG A 597 14.31 0.05 -8.63
N VAL A 598 13.34 0.29 -9.51
CA VAL A 598 13.40 -0.17 -10.90
C VAL A 598 14.62 0.51 -11.56
N PRO A 599 15.56 -0.26 -12.14
CA PRO A 599 16.75 0.32 -12.79
C PRO A 599 16.39 1.24 -13.95
N GLN A 600 17.19 2.28 -14.25
CA GLN A 600 16.89 3.19 -15.36
C GLN A 600 16.85 2.48 -16.73
N ASP A 601 17.66 1.44 -16.91
CA ASP A 601 17.72 0.60 -18.11
C ASP A 601 16.87 -0.69 -18.00
N TRP A 602 15.84 -0.68 -17.14
CA TRP A 602 14.95 -1.82 -16.85
C TRP A 602 14.48 -2.55 -18.12
N ALA A 603 14.19 -1.82 -19.19
CA ALA A 603 13.72 -2.37 -20.46
C ALA A 603 14.74 -3.32 -21.10
N ARG A 604 16.02 -2.92 -21.09
CA ARG A 604 17.11 -3.75 -21.61
C ARG A 604 17.33 -4.95 -20.70
N GLN A 605 17.41 -4.72 -19.38
CA GLN A 605 17.63 -5.80 -18.42
C GLN A 605 16.53 -6.86 -18.47
N TYR A 606 15.25 -6.44 -18.56
CA TYR A 606 14.11 -7.35 -18.67
C TYR A 606 14.22 -8.23 -19.93
N ARG A 607 14.53 -7.64 -21.09
CA ARG A 607 14.72 -8.42 -22.34
C ARG A 607 15.88 -9.41 -22.24
N GLU A 608 17.02 -9.01 -21.68
CA GLU A 608 18.15 -9.94 -21.51
C GLU A 608 17.81 -11.07 -20.54
N ARG A 609 17.13 -10.77 -19.43
CA ARG A 609 16.70 -11.77 -18.45
C ARG A 609 15.68 -12.75 -19.02
N LEU A 610 14.78 -12.31 -19.90
CA LEU A 610 13.83 -13.20 -20.59
C LEU A 610 14.52 -14.30 -21.42
N LYS A 611 15.68 -14.01 -22.02
CA LYS A 611 16.45 -15.00 -22.80
C LYS A 611 16.94 -16.18 -21.95
N ALA A 612 17.14 -15.94 -20.66
CA ALA A 612 17.67 -16.91 -19.69
C ALA A 612 16.62 -17.40 -18.67
N ASP A 613 15.32 -17.16 -18.92
CA ASP A 613 14.23 -17.43 -17.94
C ASP A 613 14.43 -16.79 -16.56
N ALA A 614 15.15 -15.66 -16.52
CA ALA A 614 15.49 -14.92 -15.30
C ALA A 614 14.59 -13.70 -15.07
N ALA A 615 13.50 -13.57 -15.83
CA ALA A 615 12.41 -12.61 -15.62
C ALA A 615 11.08 -13.28 -16.02
N VAL A 616 9.93 -12.76 -15.60
CA VAL A 616 8.64 -13.39 -15.88
C VAL A 616 8.31 -13.33 -17.37
N ASN A 617 8.17 -14.48 -18.01
CA ASN A 617 7.63 -14.60 -19.36
C ASN A 617 6.13 -14.87 -19.25
N LEU A 618 5.34 -13.80 -19.16
CA LEU A 618 3.90 -13.91 -18.89
C LEU A 618 3.15 -14.79 -19.92
N PRO A 619 3.39 -14.69 -21.25
CA PRO A 619 2.77 -15.60 -22.21
C PRO A 619 3.05 -17.08 -21.91
N ALA A 620 4.28 -17.43 -21.49
CA ALA A 620 4.61 -18.79 -21.11
C ALA A 620 3.84 -19.25 -19.85
N ALA A 621 3.74 -18.39 -18.84
CA ALA A 621 3.01 -18.70 -17.61
C ALA A 621 1.51 -18.90 -17.87
N LEU A 622 0.90 -18.02 -18.68
CA LEU A 622 -0.52 -18.13 -19.06
C LEU A 622 -0.81 -19.37 -19.90
N ALA A 623 0.07 -19.70 -20.85
CA ALA A 623 -0.08 -20.92 -21.64
C ALA A 623 0.03 -22.18 -20.78
N MET A 624 0.91 -22.18 -19.76
CA MET A 624 1.02 -23.27 -18.79
C MET A 624 -0.26 -23.39 -17.94
N ALA A 625 -0.81 -22.28 -17.45
CA ALA A 625 -2.05 -22.26 -16.68
C ALA A 625 -3.27 -22.75 -17.50
N LEU A 626 -3.40 -22.32 -18.76
CA LEU A 626 -4.47 -22.80 -19.65
C LEU A 626 -4.39 -24.30 -19.91
N ARG A 627 -3.17 -24.83 -20.08
CA ARG A 627 -2.96 -26.28 -20.24
C ARG A 627 -3.33 -27.06 -18.99
N ALA A 628 -3.14 -26.48 -17.80
CA ALA A 628 -3.48 -27.11 -16.53
C ALA A 628 -4.99 -27.42 -16.39
N GLN A 629 -5.86 -26.72 -17.12
CA GLN A 629 -7.30 -26.98 -17.15
C GLN A 629 -7.70 -28.28 -17.90
N GLY A 630 -6.74 -29.00 -18.50
CA GLY A 630 -6.97 -30.31 -19.10
C GLY A 630 -7.20 -30.31 -20.61
N ALA A 631 -7.51 -31.48 -21.17
CA ALA A 631 -7.57 -31.70 -22.62
C ALA A 631 -8.66 -30.86 -23.33
N LEU A 632 -9.83 -30.71 -22.72
CA LEU A 632 -10.93 -29.92 -23.29
C LEU A 632 -10.58 -28.44 -23.42
N ALA A 633 -9.94 -27.87 -22.39
CA ALA A 633 -9.47 -26.48 -22.43
C ALA A 633 -8.39 -26.29 -23.50
N ARG A 634 -7.44 -27.24 -23.62
CA ARG A 634 -6.42 -27.23 -24.67
C ARG A 634 -7.02 -27.23 -26.08
N ALA A 635 -8.02 -28.07 -26.33
CA ALA A 635 -8.73 -28.11 -27.61
C ALA A 635 -9.50 -26.80 -27.88
N ARG A 636 -10.23 -26.30 -26.88
CA ARG A 636 -11.00 -25.05 -26.97
C ARG A 636 -10.12 -23.83 -27.28
N HIS A 637 -8.94 -23.76 -26.67
CA HIS A 637 -8.04 -22.61 -26.75
C HIS A 637 -6.81 -22.85 -27.62
N GLN A 638 -6.86 -23.81 -28.56
CA GLN A 638 -5.70 -24.21 -29.37
C GLN A 638 -5.00 -23.03 -30.05
N ARG A 639 -5.75 -22.17 -30.79
CA ARG A 639 -5.17 -21.00 -31.48
C ARG A 639 -4.54 -19.99 -30.52
N LEU A 640 -5.16 -19.79 -29.35
CA LEU A 640 -4.64 -18.91 -28.31
C LEU A 640 -3.33 -19.46 -27.74
N LEU A 641 -3.27 -20.77 -27.46
CA LEU A 641 -2.06 -21.46 -26.99
C LEU A 641 -0.93 -21.36 -28.02
N GLU A 642 -1.20 -21.58 -29.31
CA GLU A 642 -0.21 -21.44 -30.38
C GLU A 642 0.35 -20.00 -30.44
N GLY A 643 -0.51 -18.99 -30.29
CA GLY A 643 -0.12 -17.59 -30.22
C GLY A 643 0.73 -17.24 -29.00
N LEU A 644 0.31 -17.70 -27.81
CA LEU A 644 1.06 -17.50 -26.56
C LEU A 644 2.43 -18.17 -26.62
N ASP A 645 2.52 -19.39 -27.15
CA ASP A 645 3.80 -20.10 -27.30
C ASP A 645 4.73 -19.39 -28.29
N ALA A 646 4.19 -18.87 -29.39
CA ALA A 646 4.95 -18.09 -30.37
C ALA A 646 5.50 -16.80 -29.73
N LEU A 647 4.68 -16.08 -28.97
CA LEU A 647 5.11 -14.91 -28.20
C LEU A 647 6.18 -15.28 -27.18
N ALA A 648 5.97 -16.34 -26.39
CA ALA A 648 6.91 -16.79 -25.38
C ALA A 648 8.28 -17.11 -25.97
N ARG A 649 8.32 -17.81 -27.12
CA ARG A 649 9.56 -18.10 -27.86
C ARG A 649 10.21 -16.84 -28.41
N ALA A 650 9.44 -15.92 -28.98
CA ALA A 650 9.96 -14.66 -29.51
C ALA A 650 10.60 -13.81 -28.40
N LEU A 651 9.96 -13.70 -27.24
CA LEU A 651 10.49 -12.99 -26.07
C LEU A 651 11.78 -13.61 -25.54
N ARG A 652 11.91 -14.94 -25.59
CA ARG A 652 13.15 -15.64 -25.22
C ARG A 652 14.25 -15.50 -26.28
N ALA A 653 13.90 -15.31 -27.55
CA ALA A 653 14.87 -15.14 -28.63
C ALA A 653 15.51 -13.73 -28.67
N GLY A 654 14.78 -12.70 -28.22
CA GLY A 654 15.26 -11.32 -28.10
C GLY A 654 14.70 -10.36 -29.14
#